data_AF-A0A957R502-F1
#
_entry.id   AF-A0A957R502-F1
#
_cell.length_a   1.000
_cell.length_b   1.000
_cell.length_c   1.000
_cell.angle_alpha   90.00
_cell.angle_beta   90.00
_cell.angle_gamma   90.00
#
_symmetry.space_group_name_H-M   'P 1'
#
loop_
_entity.id
_entity.type
_entity.pdbx_description
1 polymer ?
#
loop_
_entity_poly.entity_id
_entity_poly.type
_entity_poly.pdbx_seq_one_letter_code
_entity_poly.pdbx_strand_id
1 'polypeptide(L)'
;MKPFRLLSALCLIGLVVLSVRPAQAQSADPAFEPTFTQAPCMFELSGQRPPEELDVVCGYVTVPEQHAVPDGPTIEIAVAIIPVQATSTGELNTLEAASDPLFVAQGGPGGSTINFFGEAILEYGDFADIGREIVLIEQRGTYYSKPNLLCADEEIALLDELLEEVDLTDEQYEQRALASEQACRNRLLDEGVNLAAYNSLENAADMESVRQALGYEGFNFYGVSYGTLLGLHLMRDYPEHLRSVILDAVVPTQTPFLAETARSSDRAFDELFATCAADAECAAAFPNLEERFYNLVAELNENPAPITLTDDETGQVYDTIYTGDDLISTLFSNLYVTSALNSLPLIIYQIEQGRMDYVELDLSFRIFDRTFSTGMYNSVICAEDYDMPREVSAAEGIHPFVLQNKQESIDSFLKSCERWGVPPLEATVNLPVQSDIPTLVLSGQFDPITPPSFGETAAATLPNSYAYTLPATGHGAATDSDCAVQIVRQFLTHPTQEPLANCIDSVAALDFVTPAEYLPTNVAWLLNSALINIDEGDSVASQLLYPLISGGSLLILLTVFFFWPISYLAEKMRDEPIPRRTTWVKLAGWLTALNTVVMIIFAAGVVWAIFYTYLEVPEIALFGITPLARPLFILPYMITILLVLMLVSMVSAWRTNAWSAARRLYYTMLTGAAVVYVVIMGLLGFYTVLL
;
A
#
# COMPACT_ATOMS: atom_id res chain seq x y z
N MET A 1 58.68 18.94 26.87
CA MET A 1 60.04 18.80 26.31
C MET A 1 59.91 18.63 24.81
N LYS A 2 60.46 19.61 24.08
CA LYS A 2 60.94 19.67 22.69
C LYS A 2 60.18 18.95 21.54
N PRO A 3 59.78 19.70 20.50
CA PRO A 3 59.35 19.20 19.19
C PRO A 3 60.56 19.00 18.26
N PHE A 4 60.41 18.29 17.13
CA PHE A 4 61.23 18.58 15.94
C PHE A 4 60.49 18.27 14.63
N ARG A 5 60.37 19.33 13.82
CA ARG A 5 59.98 19.34 12.41
C ARG A 5 61.24 19.33 11.52
N LEU A 6 61.02 19.02 10.24
CA LEU A 6 61.64 19.58 9.01
C LEU A 6 62.68 18.77 8.21
N LEU A 7 62.32 18.70 6.92
CA LEU A 7 63.09 18.97 5.69
C LEU A 7 63.92 17.84 5.02
N SER A 8 63.29 17.30 3.97
CA SER A 8 63.70 17.38 2.56
C SER A 8 65.19 17.55 2.20
N ALA A 9 65.70 16.64 1.37
CA ALA A 9 66.73 16.95 0.36
C ALA A 9 66.64 15.98 -0.84
N LEU A 10 66.63 16.58 -2.02
CA LEU A 10 66.51 16.00 -3.36
C LEU A 10 67.83 15.48 -3.95
N CYS A 11 67.67 14.54 -4.90
CA CYS A 11 68.50 14.23 -6.09
C CYS A 11 69.90 13.62 -5.92
N LEU A 12 70.15 12.44 -6.53
CA LEU A 12 70.58 12.33 -7.95
C LEU A 12 70.73 10.86 -8.42
N ILE A 13 70.03 10.56 -9.52
CA ILE A 13 70.41 9.79 -10.73
C ILE A 13 71.12 8.43 -10.58
N GLY A 14 70.41 7.40 -11.04
CA GLY A 14 70.97 6.16 -11.61
C GLY A 14 70.06 5.64 -12.71
N LEU A 15 70.34 6.01 -13.97
CA LEU A 15 69.70 5.48 -15.17
C LEU A 15 70.10 4.00 -15.35
N VAL A 16 69.13 3.09 -15.26
CA VAL A 16 69.23 1.74 -15.83
C VAL A 16 68.10 1.60 -16.83
N VAL A 17 68.48 1.56 -18.10
CA VAL A 17 67.62 1.15 -19.21
C VAL A 17 67.44 -0.35 -19.10
N LEU A 18 66.27 -0.79 -18.61
CA LEU A 18 65.77 -2.15 -18.79
C LEU A 18 64.58 -2.08 -19.74
N SER A 19 64.74 -2.77 -20.86
CA SER A 19 63.71 -3.04 -21.87
C SER A 19 62.47 -3.65 -21.22
N VAL A 20 61.44 -2.84 -21.02
CA VAL A 20 60.09 -3.32 -20.74
C VAL A 20 59.56 -3.89 -22.06
N ARG A 21 59.47 -5.20 -22.15
CA ARG A 21 58.57 -5.84 -23.12
C ARG A 21 57.16 -5.39 -22.75
N PRO A 22 56.29 -5.02 -23.71
CA PRO A 22 54.88 -4.87 -23.39
C PRO A 22 54.43 -6.20 -22.79
N ALA A 23 53.93 -6.16 -21.56
CA ALA A 23 53.15 -7.25 -21.05
C ALA A 23 51.99 -7.40 -22.02
N GLN A 24 51.99 -8.50 -22.77
CA GLN A 24 50.78 -8.97 -23.41
C GLN A 24 49.75 -9.08 -22.29
N ALA A 25 48.74 -8.22 -22.33
CA ALA A 25 47.53 -8.39 -21.56
C ALA A 25 47.06 -9.80 -21.87
N GLN A 26 47.25 -10.69 -20.90
CA GLN A 26 46.70 -12.02 -20.93
C GLN A 26 45.20 -11.78 -20.84
N SER A 27 44.47 -12.08 -21.92
CA SER A 27 43.01 -12.07 -21.93
C SER A 27 42.54 -12.87 -20.73
N ALA A 28 41.82 -12.21 -19.81
CA ALA A 28 41.06 -12.93 -18.81
C ALA A 28 40.14 -13.92 -19.55
N ASP A 29 40.24 -15.20 -19.22
CA ASP A 29 39.22 -16.20 -19.57
C ASP A 29 37.86 -15.77 -18.97
N PRO A 30 36.75 -16.21 -19.56
CA PRO A 30 35.58 -15.36 -19.79
C PRO A 30 34.92 -14.92 -18.50
N ALA A 31 34.48 -13.66 -18.48
CA ALA A 31 33.43 -13.22 -17.57
C ALA A 31 32.26 -14.22 -17.64
N PHE A 32 31.64 -14.52 -16.49
CA PHE A 32 30.44 -15.34 -16.45
C PHE A 32 29.44 -14.83 -17.52
N GLU A 33 28.94 -15.72 -18.38
CA GLU A 33 27.96 -15.35 -19.41
C GLU A 33 26.54 -15.56 -18.83
N PRO A 34 25.80 -14.48 -18.52
CA PRO A 34 24.46 -14.60 -17.97
C PRO A 34 23.48 -15.14 -19.02
N THR A 35 22.55 -15.99 -18.58
CA THR A 35 21.59 -16.65 -19.47
C THR A 35 20.17 -16.41 -19.00
N PHE A 36 19.29 -16.03 -19.94
CA PHE A 36 17.87 -15.95 -19.70
C PHE A 36 17.18 -17.28 -20.03
N THR A 37 16.41 -17.79 -19.08
CA THR A 37 15.54 -18.96 -19.25
C THR A 37 14.10 -18.52 -19.05
N GLN A 38 13.31 -18.54 -20.13
CA GLN A 38 11.88 -18.25 -20.07
C GLN A 38 11.14 -19.28 -19.19
N ALA A 39 10.21 -18.81 -18.39
CA ALA A 39 9.35 -19.60 -17.51
C ALA A 39 7.90 -19.04 -17.53
N PRO A 40 6.90 -19.77 -16.99
CA PRO A 40 5.59 -19.18 -16.73
C PRO A 40 5.70 -17.94 -15.84
N CYS A 41 4.81 -16.96 -16.02
CA CYS A 41 4.74 -15.81 -15.15
C CYS A 41 4.38 -16.20 -13.72
N MET A 42 5.02 -15.52 -12.77
CA MET A 42 5.00 -15.88 -11.34
C MET A 42 3.94 -15.11 -10.55
N PHE A 43 3.25 -14.19 -11.21
CA PHE A 43 2.23 -13.32 -10.65
C PHE A 43 0.95 -13.43 -11.47
N GLU A 44 -0.17 -13.08 -10.86
CA GLU A 44 -1.48 -13.04 -11.49
C GLU A 44 -2.03 -11.61 -11.44
N LEU A 45 -2.85 -11.25 -12.43
CA LEU A 45 -3.59 -9.99 -12.44
C LEU A 45 -4.94 -10.16 -11.73
N SER A 46 -5.51 -9.04 -11.29
CA SER A 46 -6.87 -8.95 -10.76
C SER A 46 -7.88 -9.88 -11.48
N GLY A 47 -8.54 -10.73 -10.68
CA GLY A 47 -9.44 -11.77 -11.17
C GLY A 47 -8.75 -13.04 -11.67
N GLN A 48 -7.52 -13.30 -11.20
CA GLN A 48 -6.71 -14.49 -11.53
C GLN A 48 -6.43 -14.64 -13.03
N ARG A 49 -6.18 -13.50 -13.70
CA ARG A 49 -5.81 -13.49 -15.12
C ARG A 49 -4.31 -13.67 -15.30
N PRO A 50 -3.86 -14.63 -16.13
CA PRO A 50 -2.44 -14.79 -16.41
C PRO A 50 -1.92 -13.61 -17.27
N PRO A 51 -0.79 -12.97 -16.89
CA PRO A 51 -0.18 -11.87 -17.64
C PRO A 51 0.19 -12.24 -19.09
N GLU A 52 0.41 -13.51 -19.39
CA GLU A 52 0.70 -14.01 -20.74
C GLU A 52 -0.44 -13.74 -21.74
N GLU A 53 -1.68 -13.51 -21.28
CA GLU A 53 -2.78 -13.05 -22.15
C GLU A 53 -2.52 -11.66 -22.75
N LEU A 54 -1.62 -10.89 -22.14
CA LEU A 54 -1.14 -9.58 -22.60
C LEU A 54 0.25 -9.67 -23.25
N ASP A 55 0.66 -10.87 -23.67
CA ASP A 55 1.97 -11.18 -24.27
C ASP A 55 3.18 -10.89 -23.34
N VAL A 56 2.96 -10.81 -22.02
CA VAL A 56 4.04 -10.65 -21.05
C VAL A 56 4.95 -11.89 -21.07
N VAL A 57 6.27 -11.67 -21.11
CA VAL A 57 7.27 -12.74 -21.09
C VAL A 57 8.01 -12.75 -19.75
N CYS A 58 7.89 -13.85 -19.01
CA CYS A 58 8.57 -14.02 -17.73
C CYS A 58 9.69 -15.06 -17.80
N GLY A 59 10.60 -15.00 -16.83
CA GLY A 59 11.66 -16.00 -16.70
C GLY A 59 12.70 -15.61 -15.68
N TYR A 60 13.86 -16.25 -15.79
CA TYR A 60 14.98 -16.05 -14.88
C TYR A 60 16.27 -15.76 -15.63
N VAL A 61 17.04 -14.80 -15.14
CA VAL A 61 18.42 -14.57 -15.55
C VAL A 61 19.34 -15.19 -14.51
N THR A 62 20.14 -16.18 -14.91
CA THR A 62 21.16 -16.76 -14.04
C THR A 62 22.37 -15.85 -13.98
N VAL A 63 22.85 -15.53 -12.76
CA VAL A 63 24.00 -14.65 -12.49
C VAL A 63 24.88 -15.27 -11.40
N PRO A 64 26.17 -14.90 -11.26
CA PRO A 64 26.97 -15.35 -10.13
C PRO A 64 26.44 -14.72 -8.83
N GLU A 65 26.47 -15.47 -7.74
CA GLU A 65 26.13 -14.94 -6.42
C GLU A 65 27.07 -13.78 -6.04
N GLN A 66 28.35 -13.87 -6.40
CA GLN A 66 29.32 -12.79 -6.27
C GLN A 66 29.97 -12.53 -7.62
N HIS A 67 29.77 -11.34 -8.19
CA HIS A 67 30.29 -10.97 -9.52
C HIS A 67 31.83 -10.95 -9.56
N ALA A 68 32.48 -10.72 -8.42
CA ALA A 68 33.93 -10.85 -8.29
C ALA A 68 34.44 -12.31 -8.30
N VAL A 69 33.55 -13.30 -8.17
CA VAL A 69 33.84 -14.74 -8.15
C VAL A 69 32.96 -15.45 -9.20
N PRO A 70 33.22 -15.25 -10.51
CA PRO A 70 32.33 -15.70 -11.59
C PRO A 70 32.17 -17.23 -11.70
N ASP A 71 33.13 -18.01 -11.20
CA ASP A 71 33.06 -19.49 -11.15
C ASP A 71 32.39 -20.02 -9.86
N GLY A 72 31.84 -19.14 -9.03
CA GLY A 72 31.18 -19.46 -7.77
C GLY A 72 29.75 -20.00 -7.92
N PRO A 73 29.00 -20.10 -6.80
CA PRO A 73 27.57 -20.37 -6.84
C PRO A 73 26.84 -19.33 -7.70
N THR A 74 25.71 -19.73 -8.29
CA THR A 74 24.85 -18.87 -9.09
C THR A 74 23.50 -18.69 -8.41
N ILE A 75 22.86 -17.56 -8.68
CA ILE A 75 21.49 -17.25 -8.28
C ILE A 75 20.63 -16.97 -9.53
N GLU A 76 19.32 -16.95 -9.36
CA GLU A 76 18.36 -16.68 -10.45
C GLU A 76 17.58 -15.40 -10.17
N ILE A 77 17.73 -14.42 -11.05
CA ILE A 77 17.04 -13.13 -11.00
C ILE A 77 15.74 -13.23 -11.79
N ALA A 78 14.62 -13.05 -11.10
CA ALA A 78 13.30 -13.08 -11.74
C ALA A 78 13.06 -11.83 -12.58
N VAL A 79 12.52 -12.01 -13.79
CA VAL A 79 12.19 -10.89 -14.70
C VAL A 79 10.83 -11.07 -15.34
N ALA A 80 10.11 -9.96 -15.53
CA ALA A 80 8.89 -9.88 -16.34
C ALA A 80 9.03 -8.77 -17.39
N ILE A 81 8.86 -9.13 -18.66
CA ILE A 81 8.99 -8.24 -19.82
C ILE A 81 7.59 -7.90 -20.31
N ILE A 82 7.20 -6.65 -20.09
CA ILE A 82 5.91 -6.10 -20.50
C ILE A 82 6.08 -5.38 -21.83
N PRO A 83 5.48 -5.90 -22.92
CA PRO A 83 5.68 -5.31 -24.24
C PRO A 83 4.85 -4.03 -24.40
N VAL A 84 5.25 -3.17 -25.36
CA VAL A 84 4.62 -1.86 -25.60
C VAL A 84 3.10 -1.94 -25.77
N GLN A 85 2.60 -2.96 -26.47
CA GLN A 85 1.17 -3.11 -26.71
C GLN A 85 0.35 -3.39 -25.44
N ALA A 86 0.98 -3.94 -24.39
CA ALA A 86 0.32 -4.22 -23.12
C ALA A 86 0.07 -2.94 -22.31
N THR A 87 0.84 -1.88 -22.56
CA THR A 87 0.74 -0.60 -21.84
C THR A 87 0.14 0.54 -22.68
N SER A 88 -0.15 0.28 -23.96
CA SER A 88 -0.65 1.29 -24.89
C SER A 88 -2.17 1.40 -24.83
N THR A 89 -2.69 2.62 -24.60
CA THR A 89 -4.13 2.88 -24.69
C THR A 89 -4.50 3.48 -26.06
N GLY A 90 -5.47 2.87 -26.74
CA GLY A 90 -6.17 3.44 -27.91
C GLY A 90 -5.32 4.02 -29.06
N GLU A 91 -4.99 5.32 -28.97
CA GLU A 91 -4.40 6.16 -30.04
C GLU A 91 -2.93 5.84 -30.35
N LEU A 92 -2.19 5.23 -29.41
CA LEU A 92 -0.74 5.03 -29.52
C LEU A 92 -0.31 3.68 -30.12
N ASN A 93 -1.28 2.86 -30.57
CA ASN A 93 -1.06 1.65 -31.39
C ASN A 93 -0.34 1.90 -32.75
N THR A 94 0.18 3.11 -32.98
CA THR A 94 0.82 3.55 -34.23
C THR A 94 2.24 4.07 -34.06
N LEU A 95 2.78 4.18 -32.84
CA LEU A 95 4.19 4.52 -32.63
C LEU A 95 5.08 3.30 -32.93
N GLU A 96 6.19 3.54 -33.63
CA GLU A 96 7.25 2.55 -33.74
C GLU A 96 7.89 2.40 -32.35
N ALA A 97 7.80 1.19 -31.78
CA ALA A 97 8.36 0.88 -30.47
C ALA A 97 9.83 1.29 -30.43
N ALA A 98 10.21 2.10 -29.44
CA ALA A 98 11.61 2.45 -29.28
C ALA A 98 12.41 1.22 -28.83
N SER A 99 13.62 1.07 -29.36
CA SER A 99 14.42 -0.16 -29.19
C SER A 99 15.08 -0.30 -27.82
N ASP A 100 15.12 0.79 -27.03
CA ASP A 100 15.68 0.79 -25.68
C ASP A 100 14.58 0.66 -24.61
N PRO A 101 14.62 -0.40 -23.76
CA PRO A 101 13.61 -0.65 -22.74
C PRO A 101 13.74 0.29 -21.53
N LEU A 102 12.73 0.26 -20.66
CA LEU A 102 12.77 0.81 -19.31
C LEU A 102 12.92 -0.32 -18.30
N PHE A 103 14.06 -0.41 -17.64
CA PHE A 103 14.27 -1.29 -16.50
C PHE A 103 13.71 -0.62 -15.25
N VAL A 104 12.88 -1.34 -14.51
CA VAL A 104 12.19 -0.84 -13.33
C VAL A 104 12.67 -1.61 -12.11
N ALA A 105 13.01 -0.88 -11.05
CA ALA A 105 13.36 -1.44 -9.75
C ALA A 105 12.61 -0.71 -8.62
N GLN A 106 11.92 -1.49 -7.79
CA GLN A 106 11.25 -1.00 -6.59
C GLN A 106 12.25 -0.74 -5.45
N GLY A 107 11.75 -0.12 -4.38
CA GLY A 107 12.47 0.07 -3.14
C GLY A 107 12.32 -1.04 -2.11
N GLY A 108 12.30 -0.62 -0.84
CA GLY A 108 12.42 -1.47 0.34
C GLY A 108 13.71 -1.11 1.07
N PRO A 109 14.88 -1.71 0.74
CA PRO A 109 15.09 -2.88 -0.12
C PRO A 109 14.29 -4.10 0.36
N GLY A 110 14.08 -5.10 -0.50
CA GLY A 110 13.29 -6.29 -0.14
C GLY A 110 11.87 -6.32 -0.70
N GLY A 111 11.39 -5.22 -1.30
CA GLY A 111 10.11 -5.21 -1.99
C GLY A 111 10.15 -5.97 -3.32
N SER A 112 9.05 -6.66 -3.65
CA SER A 112 8.87 -7.30 -4.96
C SER A 112 8.51 -6.27 -6.03
N THR A 113 9.43 -6.08 -6.98
CA THR A 113 9.22 -5.21 -8.13
C THR A 113 8.11 -5.71 -9.04
N ILE A 114 8.00 -7.03 -9.22
CA ILE A 114 6.95 -7.63 -10.06
C ILE A 114 5.56 -7.46 -9.41
N ASN A 115 5.41 -7.72 -8.11
CA ASN A 115 4.12 -7.51 -7.43
C ASN A 115 3.70 -6.05 -7.44
N PHE A 116 4.63 -5.14 -7.14
CA PHE A 116 4.31 -3.73 -7.04
C PHE A 116 3.95 -3.11 -8.39
N PHE A 117 4.76 -3.34 -9.43
CA PHE A 117 4.57 -2.69 -10.73
C PHE A 117 3.76 -3.50 -11.74
N GLY A 118 3.69 -4.83 -11.59
CA GLY A 118 2.99 -5.69 -12.55
C GLY A 118 1.52 -5.31 -12.69
N GLU A 119 0.80 -5.26 -11.58
CA GLU A 119 -0.61 -4.86 -11.58
C GLU A 119 -0.77 -3.36 -11.86
N ALA A 120 0.08 -2.50 -11.27
CA ALA A 120 0.03 -1.06 -11.50
C ALA A 120 0.10 -0.69 -12.99
N ILE A 121 1.01 -1.32 -13.72
CA ILE A 121 1.20 -1.07 -15.15
C ILE A 121 0.08 -1.70 -15.99
N LEU A 122 -0.31 -2.95 -15.68
CA LEU A 122 -1.21 -3.73 -16.55
C LEU A 122 -2.70 -3.48 -16.29
N GLU A 123 -3.09 -3.06 -15.08
CA GLU A 123 -4.49 -2.80 -14.72
C GLU A 123 -4.77 -1.30 -14.48
N TYR A 124 -3.85 -0.57 -13.84
CA TYR A 124 -4.06 0.84 -13.48
C TYR A 124 -3.46 1.83 -14.48
N GLY A 125 -2.64 1.36 -15.42
CA GLY A 125 -2.08 2.18 -16.50
C GLY A 125 -0.87 3.01 -16.08
N ASP A 126 -0.17 2.62 -15.02
CA ASP A 126 1.10 3.23 -14.65
C ASP A 126 2.11 3.08 -15.80
N PHE A 127 2.85 4.15 -16.08
CA PHE A 127 3.72 4.24 -17.27
C PHE A 127 3.02 3.93 -18.59
N ALA A 128 1.68 4.07 -18.66
CA ALA A 128 0.97 3.97 -19.93
C ALA A 128 1.56 4.94 -20.94
N ASP A 129 1.60 4.50 -22.19
CA ASP A 129 1.89 5.38 -23.32
C ASP A 129 3.31 5.99 -23.29
N ILE A 130 4.29 5.36 -22.61
CA ILE A 130 5.72 5.75 -22.70
C ILE A 130 6.40 5.27 -24.00
N GLY A 131 5.75 4.36 -24.75
CA GLY A 131 6.22 3.88 -26.06
C GLY A 131 7.44 2.95 -26.01
N ARG A 132 7.65 2.25 -24.88
CA ARG A 132 8.83 1.40 -24.61
C ARG A 132 8.41 0.10 -23.94
N GLU A 133 9.17 -0.96 -24.20
CA GLU A 133 9.08 -2.19 -23.42
C GLU A 133 9.55 -1.92 -21.99
N ILE A 134 8.84 -2.47 -21.01
CA ILE A 134 9.17 -2.35 -19.59
C ILE A 134 9.67 -3.70 -19.10
N VAL A 135 10.83 -3.71 -18.46
CA VAL A 135 11.40 -4.89 -17.83
C VAL A 135 11.36 -4.70 -16.33
N LEU A 136 10.45 -5.43 -15.68
CA LEU A 136 10.39 -5.52 -14.23
C LEU A 136 11.45 -6.52 -13.78
N ILE A 137 12.38 -6.06 -12.95
CA ILE A 137 13.51 -6.88 -12.49
C ILE A 137 13.37 -7.04 -10.98
N GLU A 138 13.17 -8.27 -10.55
CA GLU A 138 13.30 -8.61 -9.14
C GLU A 138 14.74 -8.46 -8.72
N GLN A 139 14.94 -7.93 -7.53
CA GLN A 139 16.26 -7.79 -6.96
C GLN A 139 16.72 -9.17 -6.46
N ARG A 140 18.03 -9.39 -6.34
CA ARG A 140 18.52 -10.60 -5.67
C ARG A 140 17.90 -10.69 -4.27
N GLY A 141 17.40 -11.86 -3.89
CA GLY A 141 16.80 -12.08 -2.57
C GLY A 141 15.38 -11.57 -2.38
N THR A 142 14.75 -10.92 -3.37
CA THR A 142 13.32 -10.57 -3.30
C THR A 142 12.41 -11.71 -3.73
N TYR A 143 11.11 -11.56 -3.48
CA TYR A 143 10.08 -12.60 -3.44
C TYR A 143 10.22 -13.71 -4.51
N TYR A 144 10.40 -13.34 -5.78
CA TYR A 144 10.45 -14.29 -6.89
C TYR A 144 11.85 -14.73 -7.32
N SER A 145 12.90 -13.98 -6.95
CA SER A 145 14.29 -14.36 -7.22
C SER A 145 14.70 -15.55 -6.35
N LYS A 146 15.71 -16.32 -6.79
CA LYS A 146 16.15 -17.54 -6.08
C LYS A 146 17.64 -17.50 -5.73
N PRO A 147 18.00 -17.72 -4.46
CA PRO A 147 17.08 -17.86 -3.31
C PRO A 147 16.42 -16.50 -2.98
N ASN A 148 15.21 -16.54 -2.42
CA ASN A 148 14.61 -15.37 -1.77
C ASN A 148 14.98 -15.33 -0.29
N LEU A 149 14.97 -14.14 0.30
CA LEU A 149 15.35 -13.89 1.69
C LEU A 149 14.11 -13.48 2.51
N LEU A 150 12.97 -14.15 2.26
CA LEU A 150 11.76 -13.95 3.06
C LEU A 150 11.97 -14.46 4.48
N CYS A 151 11.45 -13.72 5.46
CA CYS A 151 11.37 -14.12 6.87
C CYS A 151 9.92 -14.25 7.36
N ALA A 152 8.94 -14.20 6.44
CA ALA A 152 7.52 -14.14 6.77
C ALA A 152 7.05 -15.27 7.69
N ASP A 153 7.53 -16.51 7.49
CA ASP A 153 7.16 -17.63 8.37
C ASP A 153 7.60 -17.39 9.83
N GLU A 154 8.81 -16.87 10.03
CA GLU A 154 9.33 -16.55 11.36
C GLU A 154 8.65 -15.30 11.96
N GLU A 155 8.29 -14.32 11.13
CA GLU A 155 7.63 -13.08 11.53
C GLU A 155 6.17 -13.33 11.92
N ILE A 156 5.44 -14.12 11.14
CA ILE A 156 4.06 -14.52 11.47
C ILE A 156 4.02 -15.41 12.70
N ALA A 157 4.96 -16.35 12.85
CA ALA A 157 5.04 -17.17 14.06
C ALA A 157 5.33 -16.31 15.31
N LEU A 158 6.22 -15.31 15.19
CA LEU A 158 6.44 -14.33 16.25
C LEU A 158 5.16 -13.56 16.55
N LEU A 159 4.48 -13.06 15.51
CA LEU A 159 3.26 -12.28 15.65
C LEU A 159 2.15 -13.06 16.36
N ASP A 160 1.96 -14.33 16.00
CA ASP A 160 1.06 -15.25 16.71
C ASP A 160 1.39 -15.32 18.20
N GLU A 161 2.66 -15.53 18.54
CA GLU A 161 3.12 -15.58 19.93
C GLU A 161 2.91 -14.25 20.68
N LEU A 162 3.11 -13.11 20.00
CA LEU A 162 2.97 -11.79 20.59
C LEU A 162 1.50 -11.42 20.81
N LEU A 163 0.62 -11.76 19.87
CA LEU A 163 -0.81 -11.44 19.93
C LEU A 163 -1.58 -12.37 20.88
N GLU A 164 -1.07 -13.59 21.16
CA GLU A 164 -1.62 -14.46 22.20
C GLU A 164 -1.24 -14.03 23.63
N GLU A 165 -0.14 -13.29 23.81
CA GLU A 165 0.40 -12.88 25.12
C GLU A 165 0.42 -11.35 25.31
N VAL A 166 -0.69 -10.79 25.82
CA VAL A 166 -0.95 -9.33 25.90
C VAL A 166 -0.13 -8.59 27.00
N ASP A 167 0.64 -9.28 27.84
CA ASP A 167 1.36 -8.70 29.00
C ASP A 167 2.90 -8.84 28.88
N LEU A 168 3.48 -8.52 27.72
CA LEU A 168 4.93 -8.51 27.52
C LEU A 168 5.53 -7.16 27.93
N THR A 169 6.68 -7.18 28.61
CA THR A 169 7.51 -5.98 28.77
C THR A 169 8.27 -5.71 27.47
N ASP A 170 8.66 -4.46 27.20
CA ASP A 170 9.45 -4.07 26.02
C ASP A 170 10.72 -4.94 25.83
N GLU A 171 11.41 -5.28 26.92
CA GLU A 171 12.58 -6.16 26.88
C GLU A 171 12.24 -7.58 26.38
N GLN A 172 11.07 -8.11 26.77
CA GLN A 172 10.61 -9.43 26.34
C GLN A 172 10.18 -9.41 24.89
N TYR A 173 9.46 -8.36 24.47
CA TYR A 173 9.11 -8.14 23.07
C TYR A 173 10.38 -8.10 22.20
N GLU A 174 11.35 -7.24 22.56
CA GLU A 174 12.61 -7.10 21.84
C GLU A 174 13.39 -8.43 21.78
N GLN A 175 13.44 -9.17 22.90
CA GLN A 175 14.10 -10.48 22.92
C GLN A 175 13.47 -11.49 21.96
N ARG A 176 12.13 -11.50 21.82
CA ARG A 176 11.42 -12.37 20.89
C ARG A 176 11.61 -11.94 19.45
N ALA A 177 11.50 -10.64 19.17
CA ALA A 177 11.76 -10.08 17.85
C ALA A 177 13.17 -10.45 17.35
N LEU A 178 14.19 -10.21 18.18
CA LEU A 178 15.57 -10.56 17.82
C LEU A 178 15.83 -12.08 17.76
N ALA A 179 14.98 -12.92 18.38
CA ALA A 179 15.06 -14.37 18.27
C ALA A 179 14.42 -14.89 16.97
N SER A 180 13.29 -14.31 16.56
CA SER A 180 12.64 -14.58 15.27
C SER A 180 13.58 -14.24 14.11
N GLU A 181 14.19 -13.06 14.13
CA GLU A 181 15.17 -12.66 13.13
C GLU A 181 16.37 -13.62 13.09
N GLN A 182 16.87 -14.01 14.27
CA GLN A 182 17.97 -14.97 14.35
C GLN A 182 17.59 -16.35 13.81
N ALA A 183 16.32 -16.77 13.95
CA ALA A 183 15.81 -18.00 13.36
C ALA A 183 15.82 -17.91 11.82
N CYS A 184 15.27 -16.83 11.24
CA CYS A 184 15.30 -16.60 9.80
C CYS A 184 16.74 -16.61 9.26
N ARG A 185 17.63 -15.86 9.91
CA ARG A 185 19.05 -15.82 9.56
C ARG A 185 19.68 -17.21 9.54
N ASN A 186 19.46 -18.02 10.58
CA ASN A 186 20.05 -19.35 10.67
C ASN A 186 19.51 -20.27 9.58
N ARG A 187 18.20 -20.21 9.29
CA ARG A 187 17.59 -20.95 8.18
C ARG A 187 18.27 -20.60 6.85
N LEU A 188 18.40 -19.31 6.52
CA LEU A 188 19.05 -18.86 5.28
C LEU A 188 20.51 -19.36 5.17
N LEU A 189 21.27 -19.31 6.27
CA LEU A 189 22.64 -19.85 6.28
C LEU A 189 22.68 -21.38 6.11
N ASP A 190 21.75 -22.11 6.72
CA ASP A 190 21.63 -23.56 6.58
C ASP A 190 21.21 -23.97 5.16
N GLU A 191 20.45 -23.12 4.46
CA GLU A 191 20.13 -23.24 3.03
C GLU A 191 21.34 -22.91 2.12
N GLY A 192 22.42 -22.39 2.68
CA GLY A 192 23.67 -22.09 1.98
C GLY A 192 23.72 -20.67 1.39
N VAL A 193 22.81 -19.78 1.77
CA VAL A 193 22.76 -18.38 1.31
C VAL A 193 23.95 -17.61 1.88
N ASN A 194 24.71 -16.93 1.02
CA ASN A 194 25.71 -15.97 1.48
C ASN A 194 25.08 -14.58 1.65
N LEU A 195 24.62 -14.25 2.85
CA LEU A 195 23.97 -12.96 3.15
C LEU A 195 24.81 -11.73 2.76
N ALA A 196 26.14 -11.82 2.78
CA ALA A 196 27.01 -10.71 2.38
C ALA A 196 26.95 -10.39 0.87
N ALA A 197 26.42 -11.30 0.05
CA ALA A 197 26.23 -11.10 -1.39
C ALA A 197 24.94 -10.34 -1.72
N TYR A 198 24.11 -10.00 -0.73
CA TYR A 198 22.83 -9.30 -0.93
C TYR A 198 23.01 -7.84 -0.52
N ASN A 199 23.62 -7.06 -1.42
CA ASN A 199 23.95 -5.64 -1.27
C ASN A 199 23.76 -4.88 -2.60
N SER A 200 23.78 -3.55 -2.56
CA SER A 200 23.53 -2.69 -3.72
C SER A 200 24.54 -2.87 -4.86
N LEU A 201 25.80 -3.18 -4.56
CA LEU A 201 26.84 -3.32 -5.60
C LEU A 201 26.60 -4.56 -6.46
N GLU A 202 26.34 -5.69 -5.81
CA GLU A 202 26.05 -6.94 -6.50
C GLU A 202 24.70 -6.86 -7.24
N ASN A 203 23.73 -6.15 -6.68
CA ASN A 203 22.45 -5.89 -7.32
C ASN A 203 22.59 -4.99 -8.57
N ALA A 204 23.46 -3.96 -8.54
CA ALA A 204 23.76 -3.13 -9.71
C ALA A 204 24.40 -3.96 -10.84
N ALA A 205 25.27 -4.90 -10.49
CA ALA A 205 25.89 -5.82 -11.43
C ALA A 205 24.87 -6.81 -12.06
N ASP A 206 23.82 -7.17 -11.32
CA ASP A 206 22.72 -7.98 -11.86
C ASP A 206 21.96 -7.25 -12.97
N MET A 207 21.73 -5.95 -12.84
CA MET A 207 21.03 -5.16 -13.86
C MET A 207 21.78 -5.20 -15.20
N GLU A 208 23.11 -5.07 -15.17
CA GLU A 208 23.94 -5.23 -16.37
C GLU A 208 23.92 -6.68 -16.90
N SER A 209 23.87 -7.68 -16.02
CA SER A 209 23.75 -9.08 -16.42
C SER A 209 22.40 -9.40 -17.07
N VAL A 210 21.31 -8.81 -16.55
CA VAL A 210 19.96 -8.90 -17.15
C VAL A 210 19.96 -8.27 -18.54
N ARG A 211 20.55 -7.08 -18.70
CA ARG A 211 20.71 -6.44 -20.02
C ARG A 211 21.42 -7.37 -21.00
N GLN A 212 22.55 -7.96 -20.60
CA GLN A 212 23.32 -8.88 -21.44
C GLN A 212 22.53 -10.14 -21.81
N ALA A 213 21.88 -10.78 -20.83
CA ALA A 213 21.14 -12.03 -21.04
C ALA A 213 19.91 -11.85 -21.94
N LEU A 214 19.24 -10.70 -21.85
CA LEU A 214 18.08 -10.36 -22.69
C LEU A 214 18.47 -9.75 -24.04
N GLY A 215 19.75 -9.39 -24.23
CA GLY A 215 20.28 -8.96 -25.52
C GLY A 215 19.99 -7.50 -25.90
N TYR A 216 19.71 -6.63 -24.93
CA TYR A 216 19.50 -5.20 -25.19
C TYR A 216 20.84 -4.49 -25.39
N GLU A 217 20.96 -3.63 -26.40
CA GLU A 217 22.18 -2.83 -26.61
C GLU A 217 22.39 -1.75 -25.54
N GLY A 218 21.29 -1.22 -25.00
CA GLY A 218 21.27 -0.22 -23.94
C GLY A 218 19.86 -0.08 -23.39
N PHE A 219 19.71 0.58 -22.25
CA PHE A 219 18.45 0.68 -21.52
C PHE A 219 18.31 2.01 -20.78
N ASN A 220 17.08 2.34 -20.40
CA ASN A 220 16.80 3.38 -19.42
C ASN A 220 16.51 2.70 -18.09
N PHE A 221 16.78 3.38 -16.99
CA PHE A 221 16.52 2.86 -15.66
C PHE A 221 15.54 3.77 -14.92
N TYR A 222 14.54 3.18 -14.27
CA TYR A 222 13.70 3.82 -13.29
C TYR A 222 13.87 3.09 -11.95
N GLY A 223 14.27 3.84 -10.94
CA GLY A 223 14.31 3.37 -9.57
C GLY A 223 13.43 4.25 -8.69
N VAL A 224 12.69 3.62 -7.78
CA VAL A 224 11.99 4.34 -6.71
C VAL A 224 12.57 3.97 -5.35
N SER A 225 12.73 4.94 -4.44
CA SER A 225 13.19 4.68 -3.07
C SER A 225 14.58 4.02 -3.06
N TYR A 226 14.79 2.88 -2.39
CA TYR A 226 16.03 2.10 -2.52
C TYR A 226 16.45 1.81 -3.98
N GLY A 227 15.50 1.65 -4.91
CA GLY A 227 15.81 1.52 -6.34
C GLY A 227 16.62 2.71 -6.88
N THR A 228 16.53 3.90 -6.27
CA THR A 228 17.38 5.05 -6.63
C THR A 228 18.81 4.91 -6.13
N LEU A 229 19.03 4.32 -4.96
CA LEU A 229 20.36 3.99 -4.46
C LEU A 229 21.03 3.01 -5.42
N LEU A 230 20.30 1.96 -5.81
CA LEU A 230 20.71 1.03 -6.86
C LEU A 230 21.02 1.74 -8.19
N GLY A 231 20.15 2.66 -8.62
CA GLY A 231 20.38 3.45 -9.83
C GLY A 231 21.65 4.30 -9.77
N LEU A 232 21.95 4.91 -8.62
CA LEU A 232 23.18 5.66 -8.39
C LEU A 232 24.42 4.75 -8.46
N HIS A 233 24.36 3.55 -7.87
CA HIS A 233 25.42 2.55 -8.00
C HIS A 233 25.61 2.11 -9.45
N LEU A 234 24.52 1.85 -10.17
CA LEU A 234 24.55 1.50 -11.59
C LEU A 234 25.20 2.59 -12.45
N MET A 235 24.87 3.86 -12.20
CA MET A 235 25.48 5.01 -12.89
C MET A 235 26.98 5.14 -12.62
N ARG A 236 27.46 4.72 -11.44
CA ARG A 236 28.87 4.79 -11.07
C ARG A 236 29.67 3.62 -11.64
N ASP A 237 29.10 2.42 -11.51
CA ASP A 237 29.84 1.16 -11.65
C ASP A 237 29.59 0.50 -13.03
N TYR A 238 28.46 0.79 -13.70
CA TYR A 238 28.07 0.26 -15.03
C TYR A 238 27.42 1.33 -15.96
N PRO A 239 28.09 2.47 -16.23
CA PRO A 239 27.50 3.58 -16.99
C PRO A 239 27.31 3.33 -18.49
N GLU A 240 28.01 2.38 -19.10
CA GLU A 240 28.24 2.31 -20.55
C GLU A 240 26.97 2.10 -21.38
N HIS A 241 25.99 1.40 -20.85
CA HIS A 241 24.76 1.02 -21.55
C HIS A 241 23.52 1.78 -21.04
N LEU A 242 23.70 2.69 -20.08
CA LEU A 242 22.65 3.52 -19.54
C LEU A 242 22.41 4.74 -20.43
N ARG A 243 21.23 4.80 -21.03
CA ARG A 243 20.81 5.93 -21.87
C ARG A 243 20.29 7.10 -21.04
N SER A 244 19.47 6.81 -20.03
CA SER A 244 18.91 7.80 -19.10
C SER A 244 18.44 7.12 -17.81
N VAL A 245 18.39 7.88 -16.72
CA VAL A 245 18.01 7.38 -15.39
C VAL A 245 16.92 8.26 -14.79
N ILE A 246 15.90 7.64 -14.20
CA ILE A 246 14.88 8.30 -13.39
C ILE A 246 15.08 7.84 -11.95
N LEU A 247 15.34 8.79 -11.06
CA LEU A 247 15.45 8.59 -9.63
C LEU A 247 14.22 9.22 -8.97
N ASP A 248 13.30 8.39 -8.48
CA ASP A 248 12.07 8.82 -7.83
C ASP A 248 12.11 8.54 -6.32
N ALA A 249 11.73 9.51 -5.49
CA ALA A 249 11.79 9.40 -4.04
C ALA A 249 13.19 9.01 -3.53
N VAL A 250 14.18 9.87 -3.81
CA VAL A 250 15.60 9.53 -3.84
C VAL A 250 16.25 9.20 -2.49
N VAL A 251 17.08 8.16 -2.46
CA VAL A 251 18.04 7.80 -1.41
C VAL A 251 19.47 8.11 -1.91
N PRO A 252 20.13 9.18 -1.45
CA PRO A 252 21.49 9.53 -1.87
C PRO A 252 22.52 8.65 -1.16
N THR A 253 23.59 8.26 -1.86
CA THR A 253 24.66 7.40 -1.30
C THR A 253 25.37 8.02 -0.10
N GLN A 254 25.46 9.35 -0.04
CA GLN A 254 26.22 10.07 1.00
C GLN A 254 25.41 10.42 2.26
N THR A 255 24.13 10.06 2.31
CA THR A 255 23.24 10.40 3.42
C THR A 255 23.16 9.22 4.39
N PRO A 256 23.37 9.43 5.71
CA PRO A 256 23.13 8.40 6.71
C PRO A 256 21.62 8.19 6.84
N PHE A 257 21.08 7.22 6.10
CA PHE A 257 19.65 7.05 5.89
C PHE A 257 18.91 6.84 7.22
N LEU A 258 19.38 5.92 8.07
CA LEU A 258 18.73 5.62 9.35
C LEU A 258 18.66 6.85 10.26
N ALA A 259 19.72 7.65 10.30
CA ALA A 259 19.82 8.82 11.16
C ALA A 259 18.89 9.98 10.73
N GLU A 260 18.52 10.05 9.45
CA GLU A 260 17.66 11.11 8.92
C GLU A 260 16.16 10.77 8.98
N THR A 261 15.79 9.49 9.19
CA THR A 261 14.38 9.03 9.21
C THR A 261 13.48 9.85 10.13
N ALA A 262 13.95 10.23 11.31
CA ALA A 262 13.22 11.06 12.27
C ALA A 262 12.92 12.46 11.72
N ARG A 263 13.91 13.10 11.09
CA ARG A 263 13.76 14.44 10.52
C ARG A 263 12.85 14.42 9.30
N SER A 264 13.01 13.43 8.43
CA SER A 264 12.15 13.25 7.25
C SER A 264 10.68 13.09 7.64
N SER A 265 10.42 12.27 8.68
CA SER A 265 9.06 12.02 9.17
C SER A 265 8.44 13.28 9.75
N ASP A 266 9.15 13.94 10.67
CA ASP A 266 8.69 15.14 11.36
C ASP A 266 8.38 16.28 10.37
N ARG A 267 9.26 16.49 9.38
CA ARG A 267 9.02 17.46 8.30
C ARG A 267 7.76 17.16 7.49
N ALA A 268 7.46 15.89 7.22
CA ALA A 268 6.23 15.53 6.50
C ALA A 268 4.97 15.73 7.35
N PHE A 269 5.06 15.53 8.67
CA PHE A 269 3.96 15.78 9.59
C PHE A 269 3.66 17.29 9.64
N ASP A 270 4.70 18.11 9.78
CA ASP A 270 4.61 19.56 9.72
C ASP A 270 3.97 20.04 8.41
N GLU A 271 4.37 19.45 7.27
CA GLU A 271 3.80 19.80 5.95
C GLU A 271 2.29 19.52 5.89
N LEU A 272 1.83 18.37 6.41
CA LEU A 272 0.41 18.04 6.50
C LEU A 272 -0.34 19.04 7.38
N PHE A 273 0.16 19.31 8.58
CA PHE A 273 -0.50 20.20 9.53
C PHE A 273 -0.57 21.65 9.00
N ALA A 274 0.53 22.14 8.41
CA ALA A 274 0.58 23.44 7.79
C ALA A 274 -0.37 23.55 6.59
N THR A 275 -0.45 22.50 5.76
CA THR A 275 -1.35 22.46 4.60
C THR A 275 -2.81 22.48 5.04
N CYS A 276 -3.19 21.67 6.03
CA CYS A 276 -4.55 21.72 6.58
C CYS A 276 -4.88 23.07 7.24
N ALA A 277 -3.93 23.68 7.96
CA ALA A 277 -4.14 24.98 8.60
C ALA A 277 -4.28 26.12 7.58
N ALA A 278 -3.65 25.99 6.41
CA ALA A 278 -3.74 26.96 5.31
C ALA A 278 -5.03 26.80 4.49
N ASP A 279 -5.61 25.60 4.45
CA ASP A 279 -6.88 25.33 3.81
C ASP A 279 -8.07 25.73 4.70
N ALA A 280 -9.02 26.50 4.16
CA ALA A 280 -10.10 27.08 4.95
C ALA A 280 -11.14 26.05 5.40
N GLU A 281 -11.37 24.99 4.61
CA GLU A 281 -12.36 23.96 4.92
C GLU A 281 -11.76 22.95 5.92
N CYS A 282 -10.50 22.54 5.71
CA CYS A 282 -9.73 21.70 6.62
C CYS A 282 -9.53 22.38 7.98
N ALA A 283 -9.07 23.63 8.02
CA ALA A 283 -8.88 24.35 9.28
C ALA A 283 -10.19 24.57 10.05
N ALA A 284 -11.33 24.69 9.36
CA ALA A 284 -12.64 24.79 9.98
C ALA A 284 -13.14 23.43 10.52
N ALA A 285 -12.89 22.34 9.81
CA ALA A 285 -13.26 20.99 10.21
C ALA A 285 -12.34 20.41 11.29
N PHE A 286 -11.05 20.72 11.23
CA PHE A 286 -9.97 20.16 12.05
C PHE A 286 -9.09 21.26 12.67
N PRO A 287 -9.65 22.15 13.52
CA PRO A 287 -8.88 23.23 14.11
C PRO A 287 -7.76 22.71 15.02
N ASN A 288 -6.58 23.34 14.95
CA ASN A 288 -5.38 23.00 15.74
C ASN A 288 -4.97 21.51 15.61
N LEU A 289 -4.99 20.98 14.38
CA LEU A 289 -4.75 19.56 14.11
C LEU A 289 -3.45 19.02 14.71
N GLU A 290 -2.33 19.76 14.59
CA GLU A 290 -1.04 19.37 15.17
C GLU A 290 -1.10 19.17 16.69
N GLU A 291 -1.61 20.18 17.42
CA GLU A 291 -1.74 20.12 18.87
C GLU A 291 -2.64 18.95 19.29
N ARG A 292 -3.74 18.74 18.57
CA ARG A 292 -4.67 17.64 18.83
C ARG A 292 -4.04 16.27 18.56
N PHE A 293 -3.27 16.13 17.48
CA PHE A 293 -2.56 14.91 17.14
C PHE A 293 -1.59 14.50 18.25
N TYR A 294 -0.72 15.40 18.70
CA TYR A 294 0.24 15.05 19.76
C TYR A 294 -0.40 14.90 21.14
N ASN A 295 -1.52 15.57 21.42
CA ASN A 295 -2.33 15.28 22.61
C ASN A 295 -2.93 13.88 22.55
N LEU A 296 -3.43 13.45 21.39
CA LEU A 296 -3.94 12.10 21.19
C LEU A 296 -2.85 11.04 21.31
N VAL A 297 -1.64 11.29 20.78
CA VAL A 297 -0.47 10.43 20.99
C VAL A 297 -0.20 10.24 22.49
N ALA A 298 -0.17 11.33 23.25
CA ALA A 298 0.02 11.25 24.71
C ALA A 298 -1.12 10.47 25.40
N GLU A 299 -2.38 10.72 25.00
CA GLU A 299 -3.55 10.04 25.55
C GLU A 299 -3.52 8.53 25.30
N LEU A 300 -3.19 8.11 24.07
CA LEU A 300 -3.11 6.69 23.69
C LEU A 300 -1.91 5.98 24.32
N ASN A 301 -0.79 6.67 24.55
CA ASN A 301 0.33 6.12 25.31
C ASN A 301 -0.03 5.91 26.80
N GLU A 302 -0.92 6.72 27.37
CA GLU A 302 -1.43 6.51 28.74
C GLU A 302 -2.59 5.50 28.78
N ASN A 303 -3.47 5.50 27.78
CA ASN A 303 -4.68 4.70 27.70
C ASN A 303 -4.83 4.11 26.28
N PRO A 304 -4.13 3.00 25.98
CA PRO A 304 -4.20 2.37 24.65
C PRO A 304 -5.63 1.96 24.26
N ALA A 305 -5.97 2.14 22.99
CA ALA A 305 -7.27 1.76 22.45
C ALA A 305 -7.29 0.27 22.07
N PRO A 306 -8.36 -0.49 22.37
CA PRO A 306 -8.48 -1.86 21.87
C PRO A 306 -8.73 -1.84 20.36
N ILE A 307 -8.08 -2.75 19.64
CA ILE A 307 -8.27 -2.97 18.20
C ILE A 307 -8.32 -4.46 17.90
N THR A 308 -8.98 -4.82 16.80
CA THR A 308 -9.00 -6.18 16.27
C THR A 308 -8.31 -6.24 14.91
N LEU A 309 -7.29 -7.10 14.80
CA LEU A 309 -6.58 -7.36 13.55
C LEU A 309 -7.03 -8.69 12.95
N THR A 310 -7.06 -8.78 11.62
CA THR A 310 -7.42 -10.01 10.90
C THR A 310 -6.32 -10.37 9.92
N ASP A 311 -5.83 -11.61 9.98
CA ASP A 311 -4.99 -12.17 8.93
C ASP A 311 -5.89 -12.67 7.80
N ASP A 312 -5.92 -11.94 6.70
CA ASP A 312 -6.82 -12.23 5.57
C ASP A 312 -6.49 -13.57 4.88
N GLU A 313 -5.25 -14.06 4.97
CA GLU A 313 -4.86 -15.33 4.36
C GLU A 313 -5.34 -16.54 5.16
N THR A 314 -5.37 -16.43 6.49
CA THR A 314 -5.76 -17.54 7.40
C THR A 314 -7.16 -17.38 7.98
N GLY A 315 -7.72 -16.18 7.91
CA GLY A 315 -8.97 -15.78 8.59
C GLY A 315 -8.82 -15.68 10.12
N GLN A 316 -7.59 -15.71 10.64
CA GLN A 316 -7.33 -15.62 12.08
C GLN A 316 -7.55 -14.19 12.57
N VAL A 317 -8.16 -14.05 13.75
CA VAL A 317 -8.53 -12.77 14.35
C VAL A 317 -7.80 -12.60 15.67
N TYR A 318 -7.23 -11.42 15.88
CA TYR A 318 -6.41 -11.09 17.04
C TYR A 318 -6.92 -9.82 17.71
N ASP A 319 -7.15 -9.89 19.02
CA ASP A 319 -7.48 -8.72 19.82
C ASP A 319 -6.18 -8.15 20.42
N THR A 320 -5.88 -6.89 20.14
CA THR A 320 -4.68 -6.21 20.64
C THR A 320 -4.99 -4.76 21.02
N ILE A 321 -3.96 -3.98 21.31
CA ILE A 321 -4.04 -2.57 21.67
C ILE A 321 -3.33 -1.70 20.64
N TYR A 322 -3.75 -0.44 20.60
CA TYR A 322 -3.23 0.61 19.75
C TYR A 322 -2.80 1.80 20.61
N THR A 323 -1.53 2.15 20.52
CA THR A 323 -0.83 3.14 21.34
C THR A 323 -0.62 4.46 20.58
N GLY A 324 -0.06 5.46 21.25
CA GLY A 324 0.35 6.71 20.61
C GLY A 324 1.53 6.51 19.65
N ASP A 325 2.41 5.54 19.92
CA ASP A 325 3.51 5.19 19.01
C ASP A 325 2.99 4.50 17.74
N ASP A 326 1.91 3.72 17.85
CA ASP A 326 1.18 3.19 16.69
C ASP A 326 0.52 4.32 15.88
N LEU A 327 0.04 5.38 16.54
CA LEU A 327 -0.50 6.57 15.87
C LEU A 327 0.57 7.35 15.09
N ILE A 328 1.77 7.51 15.64
CA ILE A 328 2.92 8.09 14.91
C ILE A 328 3.25 7.23 13.68
N SER A 329 3.32 5.91 13.85
CA SER A 329 3.61 4.96 12.77
C SER A 329 2.52 4.96 11.70
N THR A 330 1.25 5.07 12.11
CA THR A 330 0.09 5.16 11.21
C THR A 330 0.16 6.42 10.36
N LEU A 331 0.44 7.58 10.97
CA LEU A 331 0.58 8.82 10.21
C LEU A 331 1.73 8.74 9.20
N PHE A 332 2.88 8.22 9.62
CA PHE A 332 4.03 7.99 8.74
C PHE A 332 3.66 7.10 7.53
N SER A 333 3.06 5.93 7.79
CA SER A 333 2.73 4.96 6.74
C SER A 333 1.66 5.46 5.77
N ASN A 334 0.77 6.34 6.22
CA ASN A 334 -0.29 6.91 5.38
C ASN A 334 0.18 8.15 4.61
N LEU A 335 1.17 8.92 5.11
CA LEU A 335 1.86 9.96 4.32
C LEU A 335 2.66 9.39 3.15
N TYR A 336 3.06 8.12 3.26
CA TYR A 336 3.72 7.39 2.19
C TYR A 336 2.81 7.21 0.96
N VAL A 337 1.49 7.14 1.15
CA VAL A 337 0.52 6.82 0.09
C VAL A 337 -0.21 8.09 -0.36
N THR A 338 0.02 8.51 -1.60
CA THR A 338 -0.55 9.76 -2.16
C THR A 338 -2.08 9.83 -2.06
N SER A 339 -2.79 8.75 -2.35
CA SER A 339 -4.26 8.71 -2.27
C SER A 339 -4.81 8.85 -0.85
N ALA A 340 -4.01 8.58 0.19
CA ALA A 340 -4.42 8.70 1.59
C ALA A 340 -4.30 10.14 2.12
N LEU A 341 -3.51 11.01 1.48
CA LEU A 341 -3.20 12.36 1.97
C LEU A 341 -4.45 13.20 2.25
N ASN A 342 -5.44 13.13 1.36
CA ASN A 342 -6.72 13.84 1.48
C ASN A 342 -7.51 13.44 2.74
N SER A 343 -7.31 12.22 3.24
CA SER A 343 -8.10 11.65 4.33
C SER A 343 -7.39 11.67 5.68
N LEU A 344 -6.10 12.05 5.73
CA LEU A 344 -5.29 12.01 6.95
C LEU A 344 -5.87 12.82 8.12
N PRO A 345 -6.31 14.09 7.95
CA PRO A 345 -6.96 14.83 9.03
C PRO A 345 -8.23 14.14 9.54
N LEU A 346 -8.98 13.49 8.64
CA LEU A 346 -10.17 12.74 9.00
C LEU A 346 -9.84 11.45 9.75
N ILE A 347 -8.78 10.73 9.36
CA ILE A 347 -8.30 9.52 10.05
C ILE A 347 -7.93 9.88 11.49
N ILE A 348 -7.14 10.95 11.69
CA ILE A 348 -6.79 11.45 13.04
C ILE A 348 -8.07 11.75 13.83
N TYR A 349 -9.02 12.47 13.22
CA TYR A 349 -10.30 12.77 13.84
C TYR A 349 -11.12 11.51 14.20
N GLN A 350 -11.12 10.48 13.37
CA GLN A 350 -11.82 9.21 13.64
C GLN A 350 -11.24 8.52 14.88
N ILE A 351 -9.92 8.46 14.98
CA ILE A 351 -9.21 7.87 16.12
C ILE A 351 -9.52 8.66 17.40
N GLU A 352 -9.53 10.00 17.34
CA GLU A 352 -9.96 10.84 18.47
C GLU A 352 -11.41 10.58 18.91
N GLN A 353 -12.29 10.12 18.00
CA GLN A 353 -13.66 9.72 18.32
C GLN A 353 -13.78 8.24 18.78
N GLY A 354 -12.66 7.52 18.89
CA GLY A 354 -12.62 6.10 19.22
C GLY A 354 -13.10 5.19 18.09
N ARG A 355 -13.09 5.65 16.84
CA ARG A 355 -13.40 4.84 15.66
C ARG A 355 -12.10 4.29 15.06
N MET A 356 -11.89 3.00 15.23
CA MET A 356 -10.65 2.30 14.84
C MET A 356 -10.77 1.54 13.52
N ASP A 357 -11.95 1.54 12.87
CA ASP A 357 -12.24 0.67 11.72
C ASP A 357 -11.23 0.81 10.57
N TYR A 358 -10.78 2.04 10.28
CA TYR A 358 -9.74 2.30 9.27
C TYR A 358 -8.39 1.73 9.69
N VAL A 359 -8.01 1.95 10.94
CA VAL A 359 -6.72 1.52 11.49
C VAL A 359 -6.66 0.01 11.56
N GLU A 360 -7.74 -0.65 12.00
CA GLU A 360 -7.85 -2.11 12.02
C GLU A 360 -7.65 -2.70 10.63
N LEU A 361 -8.26 -2.09 9.60
CA LEU A 361 -8.13 -2.51 8.21
C LEU A 361 -6.71 -2.30 7.67
N ASP A 362 -6.18 -1.08 7.79
CA ASP A 362 -4.85 -0.70 7.28
C ASP A 362 -3.73 -1.50 7.97
N LEU A 363 -3.80 -1.65 9.29
CA LEU A 363 -2.81 -2.43 10.04
C LEU A 363 -2.90 -3.93 9.73
N SER A 364 -4.10 -4.49 9.59
CA SER A 364 -4.26 -5.90 9.19
C SER A 364 -3.57 -6.19 7.87
N PHE A 365 -3.83 -5.36 6.86
CA PHE A 365 -3.19 -5.51 5.54
C PHE A 365 -1.66 -5.42 5.61
N ARG A 366 -1.11 -4.50 6.42
CA ARG A 366 0.34 -4.27 6.49
C ARG A 366 1.09 -5.29 7.34
N ILE A 367 0.52 -5.67 8.49
CA ILE A 367 1.18 -6.55 9.46
C ILE A 367 1.26 -7.99 8.93
N PHE A 368 0.26 -8.43 8.16
CA PHE A 368 0.19 -9.78 7.60
C PHE A 368 0.71 -9.87 6.14
N ASP A 369 1.42 -8.85 5.64
CA ASP A 369 2.09 -8.93 4.33
C ASP A 369 3.23 -9.96 4.36
N ARG A 370 3.14 -10.97 3.49
CA ARG A 370 4.13 -12.05 3.36
C ARG A 370 5.06 -11.88 2.16
N THR A 371 4.98 -10.76 1.46
CA THR A 371 5.71 -10.53 0.20
C THR A 371 7.02 -9.76 0.39
N PHE A 372 7.17 -9.04 1.51
CA PHE A 372 8.36 -8.27 1.81
C PHE A 372 9.52 -9.15 2.28
N SER A 373 10.67 -9.04 1.62
CA SER A 373 11.88 -9.82 1.94
C SER A 373 12.74 -9.15 3.00
N THR A 374 12.36 -9.29 4.28
CA THR A 374 13.10 -8.71 5.42
C THR A 374 14.57 -9.13 5.47
N GLY A 375 14.90 -10.37 5.09
CA GLY A 375 16.31 -10.79 5.05
C GLY A 375 17.12 -10.03 3.99
N MET A 376 16.50 -9.63 2.87
CA MET A 376 17.13 -8.73 1.88
C MET A 376 17.27 -7.32 2.45
N TYR A 377 16.22 -6.80 3.10
CA TYR A 377 16.28 -5.50 3.78
C TYR A 377 17.44 -5.42 4.79
N ASN A 378 17.53 -6.40 5.68
CA ASN A 378 18.59 -6.49 6.69
C ASN A 378 19.97 -6.62 6.04
N SER A 379 20.12 -7.45 5.00
CA SER A 379 21.43 -7.65 4.34
C SER A 379 21.97 -6.35 3.72
N VAL A 380 21.10 -5.56 3.08
CA VAL A 380 21.51 -4.30 2.46
C VAL A 380 21.77 -3.20 3.49
N ILE A 381 20.78 -2.89 4.35
CA ILE A 381 20.91 -1.74 5.26
C ILE A 381 22.04 -1.97 6.27
N CYS A 382 22.22 -3.19 6.75
CA CYS A 382 23.31 -3.51 7.67
C CYS A 382 24.69 -3.46 6.99
N ALA A 383 24.77 -3.70 5.68
CA ALA A 383 26.02 -3.57 4.94
C ALA A 383 26.37 -2.11 4.59
N GLU A 384 25.37 -1.24 4.42
CA GLU A 384 25.56 0.09 3.80
C GLU A 384 25.40 1.29 4.76
N ASP A 385 24.51 1.18 5.75
CA ASP A 385 24.19 2.31 6.66
C ASP A 385 24.68 2.10 8.10
N TYR A 386 24.92 0.85 8.51
CA TYR A 386 25.23 0.48 9.91
C TYR A 386 26.43 1.23 10.52
N ASP A 387 27.48 1.47 9.74
CA ASP A 387 28.72 2.11 10.18
C ASP A 387 28.77 3.63 9.91
N MET A 388 27.70 4.20 9.34
CA MET A 388 27.63 5.63 9.07
C MET A 388 27.56 6.47 10.35
N PRO A 389 28.13 7.69 10.36
CA PRO A 389 28.07 8.58 11.52
C PRO A 389 26.63 8.99 11.86
N ARG A 390 26.22 8.78 13.12
CA ARG A 390 24.87 9.08 13.60
C ARG A 390 24.72 10.43 14.32
N GLU A 391 25.82 11.08 14.70
CA GLU A 391 25.81 12.07 15.79
C GLU A 391 25.60 13.56 15.41
N VAL A 392 25.38 13.96 14.15
CA VAL A 392 25.68 15.38 13.81
C VAL A 392 24.53 16.39 13.97
N SER A 393 23.23 16.03 13.98
CA SER A 393 22.17 17.05 14.14
C SER A 393 20.77 16.58 14.56
N ALA A 394 20.54 15.27 14.72
CA ALA A 394 19.24 14.61 14.61
C ALA A 394 18.16 14.92 15.67
N ALA A 395 18.35 15.86 16.59
CA ALA A 395 17.34 16.18 17.62
C ALA A 395 16.86 17.64 17.60
N GLU A 396 17.60 18.56 16.97
CA GLU A 396 17.19 19.97 16.96
C GLU A 396 16.05 20.16 15.96
N GLY A 397 14.92 20.66 16.48
CA GLY A 397 13.71 20.96 15.70
C GLY A 397 12.74 19.80 15.51
N ILE A 398 13.04 18.58 15.99
CA ILE A 398 12.16 17.41 15.85
C ILE A 398 11.21 17.29 17.05
N HIS A 399 9.94 16.95 16.81
CA HIS A 399 9.00 16.72 17.91
C HIS A 399 9.43 15.53 18.80
N PRO A 400 9.39 15.65 20.15
CA PRO A 400 9.88 14.61 21.04
C PRO A 400 9.27 13.22 20.83
N PHE A 401 7.96 13.13 20.56
CA PHE A 401 7.31 11.84 20.26
C PHE A 401 7.85 11.19 18.99
N VAL A 402 8.06 11.97 17.91
CA VAL A 402 8.63 11.45 16.66
C VAL A 402 10.06 10.99 16.87
N LEU A 403 10.85 11.79 17.59
CA LEU A 403 12.24 11.46 17.91
C LEU A 403 12.35 10.17 18.72
N GLN A 404 11.53 10.02 19.77
CA GLN A 404 11.52 8.83 20.61
C GLN A 404 11.16 7.58 19.80
N ASN A 405 10.01 7.61 19.09
CA ASN A 405 9.53 6.50 18.28
C ASN A 405 10.58 6.00 17.27
N LYS A 406 11.27 6.92 16.59
CA LYS A 406 12.31 6.55 15.61
C LYS A 406 13.61 6.10 16.26
N GLN A 407 14.02 6.69 17.38
CA GLN A 407 15.22 6.25 18.11
C GLN A 407 15.10 4.81 18.59
N GLU A 408 13.95 4.43 19.16
CA GLU A 408 13.69 3.06 19.61
C GLU A 408 13.75 2.06 18.44
N SER A 409 13.15 2.43 17.30
CA SER A 409 13.20 1.62 16.07
C SER A 409 14.63 1.43 15.55
N ILE A 410 15.44 2.51 15.53
CA ILE A 410 16.84 2.47 15.08
C ILE A 410 17.68 1.61 16.04
N ASP A 411 17.55 1.79 17.35
CA ASP A 411 18.32 1.05 18.34
C ASP A 411 18.03 -0.46 18.26
N SER A 412 16.75 -0.83 18.09
CA SER A 412 16.35 -2.22 17.84
C SER A 412 16.99 -2.76 16.55
N PHE A 413 16.91 -2.00 15.46
CA PHE A 413 17.46 -2.39 14.16
C PHE A 413 19.00 -2.53 14.16
N LEU A 414 19.72 -1.71 14.93
CA LEU A 414 21.17 -1.86 15.06
C LEU A 414 21.55 -3.15 15.79
N LYS A 415 20.77 -3.56 16.81
CA LYS A 415 20.96 -4.87 17.46
C LYS A 415 20.65 -6.02 16.50
N SER A 416 19.66 -5.85 15.64
CA SER A 416 19.37 -6.76 14.51
C SER A 416 20.58 -6.90 13.60
N CYS A 417 21.17 -5.79 13.13
CA CYS A 417 22.37 -5.81 12.29
C CYS A 417 23.57 -6.52 12.93
N GLU A 418 23.83 -6.32 14.23
CA GLU A 418 24.90 -7.02 14.95
C GLU A 418 24.71 -8.55 14.91
N ARG A 419 23.46 -9.02 14.98
CA ARG A 419 23.11 -10.45 14.91
C ARG A 419 23.07 -10.97 13.48
N TRP A 420 22.55 -10.19 12.54
CA TRP A 420 22.53 -10.49 11.11
C TRP A 420 23.95 -10.75 10.61
N GLY A 421 24.90 -9.92 11.05
CA GLY A 421 26.33 -10.23 10.97
C GLY A 421 26.91 -10.20 9.55
N VAL A 422 26.31 -9.40 8.68
CA VAL A 422 26.89 -9.06 7.37
C VAL A 422 28.01 -8.02 7.57
N PRO A 423 29.13 -8.12 6.85
CA PRO A 423 30.20 -7.13 6.94
C PRO A 423 29.75 -5.81 6.31
N PRO A 424 30.08 -4.65 6.91
CA PRO A 424 29.85 -3.37 6.25
C PRO A 424 30.69 -3.26 4.98
N LEU A 425 30.15 -2.60 3.96
CA LEU A 425 30.87 -2.27 2.75
C LEU A 425 31.93 -1.20 3.02
N GLU A 426 32.91 -1.11 2.11
CA GLU A 426 33.92 -0.05 2.19
C GLU A 426 33.25 1.32 2.04
N ALA A 427 33.60 2.29 2.90
CA ALA A 427 33.01 3.63 2.92
C ALA A 427 33.03 4.39 1.58
N THR A 428 33.80 3.92 0.58
CA THR A 428 33.73 4.39 -0.80
C THR A 428 32.37 4.22 -1.45
N VAL A 429 31.54 3.26 -0.99
CA VAL A 429 30.19 3.08 -1.53
C VAL A 429 29.29 4.29 -1.25
N ASN A 430 29.56 4.99 -0.14
CA ASN A 430 28.81 6.14 0.36
C ASN A 430 29.34 7.48 -0.20
N LEU A 431 30.25 7.44 -1.19
CA LEU A 431 30.68 8.66 -1.87
C LEU A 431 29.58 9.16 -2.81
N PRO A 432 29.38 10.49 -2.92
CA PRO A 432 28.46 11.06 -3.89
C PRO A 432 28.77 10.60 -5.31
N VAL A 433 27.75 10.12 -6.02
CA VAL A 433 27.89 9.65 -7.41
C VAL A 433 28.00 10.85 -8.35
N GLN A 434 29.04 10.84 -9.19
CA GLN A 434 29.22 11.81 -10.27
C GLN A 434 28.99 11.10 -11.60
N SER A 435 28.07 11.62 -12.40
CA SER A 435 27.75 11.04 -13.72
C SER A 435 27.21 12.09 -14.67
N ASP A 436 27.61 11.97 -15.94
CA ASP A 436 27.08 12.78 -17.04
C ASP A 436 25.85 12.15 -17.71
N ILE A 437 25.39 10.98 -17.25
CA ILE A 437 24.17 10.34 -17.75
C ILE A 437 22.99 11.29 -17.49
N PRO A 438 22.13 11.55 -18.48
CA PRO A 438 20.93 12.35 -18.25
C PRO A 438 20.07 11.73 -17.15
N THR A 439 19.65 12.55 -16.19
CA THR A 439 18.90 12.08 -15.02
C THR A 439 17.64 12.91 -14.78
N LEU A 440 16.53 12.26 -14.51
CA LEU A 440 15.33 12.90 -13.96
C LEU A 440 15.27 12.56 -12.47
N VAL A 441 15.16 13.57 -11.62
CA VAL A 441 15.01 13.43 -10.18
C VAL A 441 13.61 13.89 -9.80
N LEU A 442 12.82 12.98 -9.22
CA LEU A 442 11.45 13.26 -8.78
C LEU A 442 11.36 13.08 -7.25
N SER A 443 10.51 13.87 -6.62
CA SER A 443 10.24 13.77 -5.18
C SER A 443 8.82 14.20 -4.88
N GLY A 444 8.16 13.57 -3.92
CA GLY A 444 6.89 14.04 -3.40
C GLY A 444 7.07 15.10 -2.31
N GLN A 445 6.20 16.11 -2.30
CA GLN A 445 6.16 17.14 -1.26
C GLN A 445 5.98 16.55 0.14
N PHE A 446 5.15 15.51 0.27
CA PHE A 446 4.76 14.89 1.55
C PHE A 446 5.57 13.63 1.86
N ASP A 447 6.57 13.28 1.05
CA ASP A 447 7.36 12.05 1.22
C ASP A 447 7.98 11.96 2.63
N PRO A 448 7.54 11.04 3.49
CA PRO A 448 7.94 11.00 4.89
C PRO A 448 9.29 10.31 5.12
N ILE A 449 9.87 9.70 4.10
CA ILE A 449 11.09 8.88 4.23
C ILE A 449 12.25 9.44 3.40
N THR A 450 12.01 9.85 2.17
CA THR A 450 13.01 10.37 1.22
C THR A 450 12.64 11.78 0.79
N PRO A 451 12.88 12.77 1.67
CA PRO A 451 12.43 14.15 1.49
C PRO A 451 12.99 14.77 0.20
N PRO A 452 12.36 15.80 -0.40
CA PRO A 452 12.90 16.47 -1.61
C PRO A 452 14.36 16.93 -1.47
N SER A 453 14.81 17.27 -0.26
CA SER A 453 16.22 17.60 0.02
C SER A 453 17.20 16.46 -0.29
N PHE A 454 16.75 15.21 -0.27
CA PHE A 454 17.55 14.07 -0.71
C PHE A 454 17.71 14.08 -2.24
N GLY A 455 16.63 14.35 -2.99
CA GLY A 455 16.69 14.56 -4.42
C GLY A 455 17.67 15.68 -4.80
N GLU A 456 17.61 16.82 -4.11
CA GLU A 456 18.57 17.93 -4.26
C GLU A 456 20.02 17.50 -3.97
N THR A 457 20.22 16.69 -2.93
CA THR A 457 21.53 16.17 -2.52
C THR A 457 22.15 15.27 -3.57
N ALA A 458 21.35 14.38 -4.20
CA ALA A 458 21.81 13.56 -5.30
C ALA A 458 22.05 14.39 -6.57
N ALA A 459 21.12 15.28 -6.92
CA ALA A 459 21.21 16.12 -8.13
C ALA A 459 22.45 17.04 -8.13
N ALA A 460 22.94 17.45 -6.96
CA ALA A 460 24.11 18.32 -6.82
C ALA A 460 25.39 17.80 -7.50
N THR A 461 25.52 16.49 -7.71
CA THR A 461 26.65 15.85 -8.38
C THR A 461 26.32 15.27 -9.76
N LEU A 462 25.10 15.53 -10.27
CA LEU A 462 24.59 15.07 -11.56
C LEU A 462 24.37 16.29 -12.49
N PRO A 463 25.39 16.76 -13.22
CA PRO A 463 25.32 18.01 -14.00
C PRO A 463 24.27 18.02 -15.12
N ASN A 464 23.80 16.85 -15.57
CA ASN A 464 22.77 16.70 -16.59
C ASN A 464 21.42 16.23 -15.99
N SER A 465 21.15 16.61 -14.73
CA SER A 465 19.91 16.28 -14.04
C SER A 465 18.84 17.36 -14.15
N TYR A 466 17.57 16.94 -14.14
CA TYR A 466 16.40 17.79 -13.95
C TYR A 466 15.67 17.34 -12.69
N ALA A 467 15.51 18.22 -11.71
CA ALA A 467 14.92 17.88 -10.42
C ALA A 467 13.57 18.58 -10.25
N TYR A 468 12.52 17.80 -9.89
CA TYR A 468 11.17 18.29 -9.67
C TYR A 468 10.59 17.74 -8.37
N THR A 469 9.92 18.61 -7.62
CA THR A 469 9.09 18.23 -6.47
C THR A 469 7.63 18.34 -6.86
N LEU A 470 6.91 17.24 -6.75
CA LEU A 470 5.49 17.17 -7.08
C LEU A 470 4.66 17.54 -5.84
N PRO A 471 3.76 18.53 -5.96
CA PRO A 471 2.90 18.93 -4.86
C PRO A 471 1.82 17.87 -4.62
N ALA A 472 1.28 17.81 -3.40
CA ALA A 472 0.22 16.86 -3.03
C ALA A 472 0.57 15.39 -3.33
N THR A 473 1.86 15.04 -3.24
CA THR A 473 2.39 13.71 -3.55
C THR A 473 3.17 13.16 -2.37
N GLY A 474 2.93 11.88 -2.04
CA GLY A 474 3.59 11.08 -1.02
C GLY A 474 4.91 10.48 -1.52
N HIS A 475 5.11 9.18 -1.28
CA HIS A 475 6.36 8.51 -1.63
C HIS A 475 6.29 7.80 -2.98
N GLY A 476 7.16 8.21 -3.91
CA GLY A 476 7.07 7.89 -5.33
C GLY A 476 6.14 8.89 -6.03
N ALA A 477 6.60 9.51 -7.10
CA ALA A 477 5.92 10.62 -7.76
C ALA A 477 5.75 10.44 -9.27
N ALA A 478 6.39 9.45 -9.89
CA ALA A 478 6.50 9.32 -11.34
C ALA A 478 5.17 9.04 -12.05
N THR A 479 4.21 8.39 -11.37
CA THR A 479 2.91 8.00 -11.93
C THR A 479 1.72 8.64 -11.23
N ASP A 480 1.94 9.43 -10.18
CA ASP A 480 0.89 9.98 -9.30
C ASP A 480 0.05 11.11 -9.91
N SER A 481 0.43 11.64 -11.07
CA SER A 481 -0.37 12.62 -11.79
C SER A 481 -0.10 12.61 -13.29
N ASP A 482 -1.07 13.08 -14.08
CA ASP A 482 -0.90 13.30 -15.52
C ASP A 482 0.33 14.17 -15.83
N CYS A 483 0.63 15.12 -14.95
CA CYS A 483 1.80 15.99 -15.09
C CYS A 483 3.11 15.22 -14.93
N ALA A 484 3.22 14.38 -13.89
CA ALA A 484 4.39 13.55 -13.66
C ALA A 484 4.60 12.55 -14.83
N VAL A 485 3.54 11.88 -15.26
CA VAL A 485 3.56 10.98 -16.42
C VAL A 485 4.03 11.71 -17.68
N GLN A 486 3.54 12.94 -17.90
CA GLN A 486 3.98 13.77 -19.03
C GLN A 486 5.47 14.15 -18.93
N ILE A 487 5.97 14.48 -17.76
CA ILE A 487 7.39 14.80 -17.52
C ILE A 487 8.26 13.57 -17.80
N VAL A 488 7.91 12.41 -17.24
CA VAL A 488 8.58 11.12 -17.45
C VAL A 488 8.63 10.76 -18.93
N ARG A 489 7.49 10.86 -19.63
CA ARG A 489 7.42 10.58 -21.08
C ARG A 489 8.32 11.50 -21.90
N GLN A 490 8.30 12.81 -21.62
CA GLN A 490 9.17 13.77 -22.31
C GLN A 490 10.65 13.46 -22.07
N PHE A 491 11.02 13.17 -20.82
CA PHE A 491 12.39 12.81 -20.46
C PHE A 491 12.86 11.54 -21.16
N LEU A 492 12.08 10.45 -21.12
CA LEU A 492 12.44 9.20 -21.79
C LEU A 492 12.56 9.38 -23.32
N THR A 493 11.76 10.27 -23.91
CA THR A 493 11.83 10.57 -25.35
C THR A 493 13.06 11.40 -25.69
N HIS A 494 13.36 12.44 -24.93
CA HIS A 494 14.44 13.40 -25.17
C HIS A 494 15.24 13.69 -23.89
N PRO A 495 16.09 12.75 -23.43
CA PRO A 495 16.72 12.85 -22.10
C PRO A 495 17.71 14.01 -21.99
N THR A 496 18.24 14.51 -23.11
CA THR A 496 19.13 15.69 -23.14
C THR A 496 18.40 17.02 -23.23
N GLN A 497 17.07 17.01 -23.15
CA GLN A 497 16.23 18.21 -23.13
C GLN A 497 15.46 18.26 -21.82
N GLU A 498 15.43 19.43 -21.18
CA GLU A 498 14.66 19.66 -19.96
C GLU A 498 13.16 19.43 -20.24
N PRO A 499 12.49 18.51 -19.51
CA PRO A 499 11.06 18.31 -19.65
C PRO A 499 10.27 19.57 -19.31
N LEU A 500 9.17 19.83 -20.02
CA LEU A 500 8.25 20.91 -19.67
C LEU A 500 7.49 20.56 -18.38
N ALA A 501 7.80 21.25 -17.30
CA ALA A 501 7.20 21.05 -15.98
C ALA A 501 6.19 22.15 -15.58
N ASN A 502 5.70 22.96 -16.52
CA ASN A 502 4.73 24.03 -16.25
C ASN A 502 3.35 23.51 -15.78
N CYS A 503 3.10 22.20 -15.91
CA CYS A 503 1.90 21.57 -15.38
C CYS A 503 1.94 21.40 -13.85
N ILE A 504 3.12 21.48 -13.21
CA ILE A 504 3.26 21.32 -11.75
C ILE A 504 2.46 22.40 -11.01
N ASP A 505 2.51 23.64 -11.49
CA ASP A 505 1.73 24.77 -10.95
C ASP A 505 0.20 24.57 -11.09
N SER A 506 -0.23 23.60 -11.89
CA SER A 506 -1.63 23.27 -12.17
C SER A 506 -2.07 21.95 -11.53
N VAL A 507 -1.17 21.23 -10.84
CA VAL A 507 -1.54 20.07 -10.03
C VAL A 507 -2.47 20.55 -8.93
N ALA A 508 -3.58 19.84 -8.75
CA ALA A 508 -4.57 20.20 -7.75
C ALA A 508 -3.94 20.17 -6.35
N ALA A 509 -4.31 21.14 -5.51
CA ALA A 509 -4.00 21.05 -4.09
C ALA A 509 -4.74 19.86 -3.46
N LEU A 510 -4.29 19.43 -2.28
CA LEU A 510 -5.03 18.43 -1.51
C LEU A 510 -6.47 18.89 -1.28
N ASP A 511 -7.40 17.98 -1.52
CA ASP A 511 -8.84 18.18 -1.32
C ASP A 511 -9.23 17.37 -0.08
N PHE A 512 -9.10 18.00 1.10
CA PHE A 512 -9.24 17.29 2.36
C PHE A 512 -10.66 16.83 2.61
N VAL A 513 -10.84 15.54 2.90
CA VAL A 513 -12.14 14.98 3.27
C VAL A 513 -12.53 15.45 4.67
N THR A 514 -13.70 16.09 4.79
CA THR A 514 -14.24 16.58 6.06
C THR A 514 -15.41 15.72 6.57
N PRO A 515 -15.75 15.78 7.88
CA PRO A 515 -16.90 15.07 8.44
C PRO A 515 -18.26 15.47 7.84
N ALA A 516 -18.33 16.59 7.10
CA ALA A 516 -19.56 17.03 6.44
C ALA A 516 -19.83 16.28 5.13
N GLU A 517 -18.80 15.66 4.54
CA GLU A 517 -18.78 15.13 3.17
C GLU A 517 -19.08 13.65 3.09
N TYR A 518 -19.32 12.99 4.22
CA TYR A 518 -19.77 11.61 4.25
C TYR A 518 -20.81 11.36 5.35
N LEU A 519 -21.54 10.26 5.21
CA LEU A 519 -22.41 9.72 6.24
C LEU A 519 -21.72 8.52 6.88
N PRO A 520 -21.36 8.58 8.17
CA PRO A 520 -20.75 7.44 8.84
C PRO A 520 -21.76 6.30 8.90
N THR A 521 -21.41 5.14 8.34
CA THR A 521 -22.23 3.93 8.41
C THR A 521 -21.34 2.71 8.56
N ASN A 522 -21.75 1.75 9.40
CA ASN A 522 -21.05 0.46 9.55
C ASN A 522 -21.12 -0.40 8.28
N VAL A 523 -21.89 0.04 7.29
CA VAL A 523 -22.03 -0.62 6.00
C VAL A 523 -20.79 -0.44 5.13
N ALA A 524 -20.11 0.72 5.22
CA ALA A 524 -18.85 0.95 4.52
C ALA A 524 -17.79 -0.07 4.96
N TRP A 525 -17.61 -0.27 6.27
CA TRP A 525 -16.72 -1.30 6.82
C TRP A 525 -17.09 -2.72 6.35
N LEU A 526 -18.38 -3.09 6.40
CA LEU A 526 -18.86 -4.39 5.90
C LEU A 526 -18.53 -4.58 4.41
N LEU A 527 -18.64 -3.53 3.60
CA LEU A 527 -18.35 -3.58 2.16
C LEU A 527 -16.88 -3.70 1.87
N ASN A 528 -16.03 -2.92 2.56
CA ASN A 528 -14.58 -3.01 2.40
C ASN A 528 -14.07 -4.39 2.80
N SER A 529 -14.55 -4.96 3.92
CA SER A 529 -14.18 -6.33 4.31
C SER A 529 -14.64 -7.40 3.32
N ALA A 530 -15.78 -7.22 2.64
CA ALA A 530 -16.21 -8.15 1.59
C ALA A 530 -15.53 -7.93 0.21
N LEU A 531 -15.00 -6.73 -0.04
CA LEU A 531 -14.22 -6.41 -1.24
C LEU A 531 -12.77 -6.91 -1.12
N ILE A 532 -12.21 -6.96 0.08
CA ILE A 532 -10.87 -7.51 0.33
C ILE A 532 -10.90 -9.05 0.23
N ASN A 533 -11.99 -9.69 0.66
CA ASN A 533 -12.19 -11.14 0.55
C ASN A 533 -12.59 -11.65 -0.86
N ILE A 534 -12.28 -10.92 -1.94
CA ILE A 534 -12.65 -11.32 -3.32
C ILE A 534 -11.89 -12.58 -3.79
N ASP A 535 -10.81 -12.98 -3.11
CA ASP A 535 -9.94 -14.06 -3.56
C ASP A 535 -10.49 -15.48 -3.31
N GLU A 536 -11.50 -15.67 -2.45
CA GLU A 536 -12.08 -17.01 -2.19
C GLU A 536 -13.18 -17.44 -3.19
N GLY A 537 -13.34 -16.75 -4.32
CA GLY A 537 -14.35 -17.11 -5.33
C GLY A 537 -15.81 -16.91 -4.88
N ASP A 538 -16.02 -16.35 -3.68
CA ASP A 538 -17.30 -15.88 -3.20
C ASP A 538 -17.43 -14.41 -3.56
N SER A 539 -18.16 -14.12 -4.65
CA SER A 539 -18.39 -12.75 -5.09
C SER A 539 -18.88 -11.86 -3.93
N VAL A 540 -18.54 -10.58 -3.90
CA VAL A 540 -19.15 -9.53 -3.03
C VAL A 540 -20.68 -9.67 -2.93
N ALA A 541 -21.29 -10.22 -3.98
CA ALA A 541 -22.71 -10.52 -4.04
C ALA A 541 -23.21 -11.66 -3.10
N SER A 542 -22.40 -12.67 -2.78
CA SER A 542 -22.78 -13.80 -1.91
C SER A 542 -22.64 -13.50 -0.42
N GLN A 543 -21.71 -12.62 -0.02
CA GLN A 543 -21.53 -12.27 1.41
C GLN A 543 -22.42 -11.09 1.88
N LEU A 544 -22.68 -10.08 1.04
CA LEU A 544 -23.39 -8.85 1.45
C LEU A 544 -24.69 -8.54 0.72
N LEU A 545 -24.75 -8.76 -0.59
CA LEU A 545 -26.04 -8.70 -1.28
C LEU A 545 -26.97 -9.78 -0.71
N TYR A 546 -26.46 -10.96 -0.34
CA TYR A 546 -27.31 -12.06 0.09
C TYR A 546 -28.11 -11.75 1.37
N PRO A 547 -27.61 -11.14 2.46
CA PRO A 547 -28.46 -10.78 3.60
C PRO A 547 -29.43 -9.62 3.32
N LEU A 548 -28.97 -8.56 2.63
CA LEU A 548 -29.77 -7.38 2.29
C LEU A 548 -30.87 -7.71 1.27
N ILE A 549 -30.53 -8.52 0.25
CA ILE A 549 -31.44 -9.03 -0.77
C ILE A 549 -32.25 -10.19 -0.22
N SER A 550 -31.73 -11.17 0.52
CA SER A 550 -32.51 -12.32 0.99
C SER A 550 -33.53 -11.94 2.06
N GLY A 551 -33.24 -10.99 2.95
CA GLY A 551 -34.22 -10.51 3.93
C GLY A 551 -35.44 -9.86 3.26
N GLY A 552 -35.20 -8.98 2.28
CA GLY A 552 -36.25 -8.33 1.47
C GLY A 552 -36.90 -9.29 0.45
N SER A 553 -36.12 -10.16 -0.18
CA SER A 553 -36.56 -11.10 -1.22
C SER A 553 -37.33 -12.27 -0.64
N LEU A 554 -37.02 -12.76 0.55
CA LEU A 554 -37.82 -13.76 1.25
C LEU A 554 -39.19 -13.18 1.64
N LEU A 555 -39.23 -11.91 2.06
CA LEU A 555 -40.46 -11.16 2.31
C LEU A 555 -41.29 -10.95 1.03
N ILE A 556 -40.67 -10.58 -0.08
CA ILE A 556 -41.33 -10.39 -1.39
C ILE A 556 -41.81 -11.73 -1.98
N LEU A 557 -40.99 -12.78 -1.93
CA LEU A 557 -41.33 -14.12 -2.43
C LEU A 557 -42.47 -14.75 -1.63
N LEU A 558 -42.45 -14.62 -0.29
CA LEU A 558 -43.51 -15.13 0.58
C LEU A 558 -44.82 -14.31 0.46
N THR A 559 -44.75 -13.00 0.20
CA THR A 559 -45.94 -12.14 0.07
C THR A 559 -46.62 -12.24 -1.29
N VAL A 560 -45.88 -12.17 -2.39
CA VAL A 560 -46.43 -12.01 -3.75
C VAL A 560 -46.74 -13.35 -4.41
N PHE A 561 -45.85 -14.34 -4.29
CA PHE A 561 -45.91 -15.55 -5.12
C PHE A 561 -46.54 -16.77 -4.44
N PHE A 562 -46.42 -16.90 -3.11
CA PHE A 562 -46.94 -18.08 -2.40
C PHE A 562 -48.25 -17.82 -1.67
N PHE A 563 -48.32 -16.82 -0.78
CA PHE A 563 -49.46 -16.73 0.13
C PHE A 563 -50.65 -15.92 -0.38
N TRP A 564 -50.47 -14.88 -1.20
CA TRP A 564 -51.60 -14.14 -1.77
C TRP A 564 -52.46 -15.01 -2.70
N PRO A 565 -51.89 -15.84 -3.61
CA PRO A 565 -52.68 -16.77 -4.43
C PRO A 565 -53.35 -17.86 -3.61
N ILE A 566 -52.66 -18.45 -2.63
CA ILE A 566 -53.20 -19.54 -1.79
C ILE A 566 -54.30 -19.02 -0.85
N SER A 567 -54.14 -17.84 -0.26
CA SER A 567 -55.16 -17.22 0.59
C SER A 567 -56.37 -16.74 -0.22
N TYR A 568 -56.17 -16.18 -1.42
CA TYR A 568 -57.25 -15.85 -2.35
C TYR A 568 -58.02 -17.10 -2.80
N LEU A 569 -57.32 -18.20 -3.13
CA LEU A 569 -57.96 -19.48 -3.46
C LEU A 569 -58.69 -20.09 -2.27
N ALA A 570 -58.10 -20.04 -1.06
CA ALA A 570 -58.73 -20.56 0.16
C ALA A 570 -59.96 -19.73 0.61
N GLU A 571 -59.93 -18.40 0.45
CA GLU A 571 -61.07 -17.51 0.70
C GLU A 571 -62.16 -17.70 -0.38
N LYS A 572 -61.80 -17.92 -1.65
CA LYS A 572 -62.77 -18.19 -2.73
C LYS A 572 -63.41 -19.57 -2.64
N MET A 573 -62.75 -20.54 -2.00
CA MET A 573 -63.27 -21.90 -1.78
C MET A 573 -64.13 -22.05 -0.52
N ARG A 574 -64.12 -21.07 0.40
CA ARG A 574 -64.92 -21.11 1.63
C ARG A 574 -65.96 -20.00 1.65
N ASP A 575 -67.23 -20.39 1.53
CA ASP A 575 -68.40 -19.53 1.56
C ASP A 575 -68.77 -19.10 3.00
N GLU A 576 -67.80 -18.58 3.77
CA GLU A 576 -68.02 -18.18 5.17
C GLU A 576 -68.22 -16.66 5.37
N PRO A 577 -69.21 -16.23 6.18
CA PRO A 577 -69.47 -14.83 6.45
C PRO A 577 -68.38 -14.22 7.35
N ILE A 578 -67.68 -13.21 6.82
CA ILE A 578 -66.57 -12.54 7.50
C ILE A 578 -67.09 -11.74 8.72
N PRO A 579 -66.55 -11.93 9.94
CA PRO A 579 -66.98 -11.18 11.13
C PRO A 579 -66.65 -9.67 11.00
N ARG A 580 -67.37 -8.81 11.72
CA ARG A 580 -67.16 -7.35 11.74
C ARG A 580 -65.68 -7.01 11.98
N ARG A 581 -65.02 -6.53 10.92
CA ARG A 581 -63.62 -6.10 10.95
C ARG A 581 -63.48 -4.80 11.75
N THR A 582 -62.66 -4.80 12.79
CA THR A 582 -62.16 -3.56 13.40
C THR A 582 -61.33 -2.78 12.37
N THR A 583 -61.19 -1.46 12.53
CA THR A 583 -60.46 -0.61 11.56
C THR A 583 -59.03 -1.10 11.32
N TRP A 584 -58.35 -1.54 12.39
CA TRP A 584 -56.98 -2.09 12.35
C TRP A 584 -56.85 -3.34 11.48
N VAL A 585 -57.85 -4.23 11.51
CA VAL A 585 -57.89 -5.48 10.72
C VAL A 585 -58.03 -5.20 9.22
N LYS A 586 -58.64 -4.06 8.84
CA LYS A 586 -58.73 -3.63 7.43
C LYS A 586 -57.44 -2.97 6.93
N LEU A 587 -56.72 -2.30 7.83
CA LEU A 587 -55.48 -1.59 7.52
C LEU A 587 -54.26 -2.50 7.39
N ALA A 588 -54.26 -3.69 8.01
CA ALA A 588 -53.11 -4.59 8.03
C ALA A 588 -52.47 -4.84 6.64
N GLY A 589 -53.29 -5.15 5.62
CA GLY A 589 -52.76 -5.38 4.26
C GLY A 589 -52.10 -4.13 3.64
N TRP A 590 -52.67 -2.96 3.89
CA TRP A 590 -52.11 -1.68 3.44
C TRP A 590 -50.84 -1.31 4.20
N LEU A 591 -50.82 -1.52 5.53
CA LEU A 591 -49.65 -1.28 6.37
C LEU A 591 -48.48 -2.17 5.94
N THR A 592 -48.74 -3.45 5.67
CA THR A 592 -47.73 -4.38 5.18
C THR A 592 -47.23 -4.00 3.79
N ALA A 593 -48.13 -3.73 2.84
CA ALA A 593 -47.72 -3.32 1.49
C ALA A 593 -46.89 -2.03 1.50
N LEU A 594 -47.30 -1.04 2.30
CA LEU A 594 -46.57 0.21 2.45
C LEU A 594 -45.21 -0.02 3.11
N ASN A 595 -45.14 -0.82 4.17
CA ASN A 595 -43.88 -1.14 4.85
C ASN A 595 -42.91 -1.86 3.91
N THR A 596 -43.38 -2.82 3.13
CA THR A 596 -42.58 -3.51 2.10
C THR A 596 -42.07 -2.54 1.04
N VAL A 597 -42.91 -1.63 0.52
CA VAL A 597 -42.46 -0.63 -0.47
C VAL A 597 -41.38 0.28 0.12
N VAL A 598 -41.57 0.77 1.35
CA VAL A 598 -40.58 1.64 2.01
C VAL A 598 -39.26 0.89 2.25
N MET A 599 -39.31 -0.39 2.67
CA MET A 599 -38.12 -1.22 2.81
C MET A 599 -37.38 -1.43 1.48
N ILE A 600 -38.10 -1.68 0.38
CA ILE A 600 -37.48 -1.85 -0.95
C ILE A 600 -36.80 -0.55 -1.40
N ILE A 601 -37.48 0.59 -1.23
CA ILE A 601 -36.92 1.90 -1.57
C ILE A 601 -35.66 2.17 -0.74
N PHE A 602 -35.69 1.88 0.56
CA PHE A 602 -34.54 2.05 1.43
C PHE A 602 -33.37 1.14 0.99
N ALA A 603 -33.61 -0.16 0.79
CA ALA A 603 -32.58 -1.10 0.35
C ALA A 603 -31.97 -0.72 -1.00
N ALA A 604 -32.79 -0.39 -2.00
CA ALA A 604 -32.31 0.05 -3.31
C ALA A 604 -31.54 1.38 -3.22
N GLY A 605 -32.00 2.30 -2.36
CA GLY A 605 -31.32 3.57 -2.12
C GLY A 605 -29.96 3.39 -1.44
N VAL A 606 -29.84 2.48 -0.46
CA VAL A 606 -28.56 2.15 0.18
C VAL A 606 -27.60 1.52 -0.82
N VAL A 607 -28.06 0.54 -1.62
CA VAL A 607 -27.25 -0.06 -2.69
C VAL A 607 -26.78 1.00 -3.68
N TRP A 608 -27.68 1.88 -4.14
CA TRP A 608 -27.29 3.00 -5.00
C TRP A 608 -26.24 3.90 -4.34
N ALA A 609 -26.43 4.29 -3.07
CA ALA A 609 -25.50 5.16 -2.36
C ALA A 609 -24.11 4.54 -2.23
N ILE A 610 -24.04 3.22 -1.99
CA ILE A 610 -22.80 2.45 -1.94
C ILE A 610 -22.10 2.49 -3.30
N PHE A 611 -22.78 2.03 -4.37
CA PHE A 611 -22.19 2.00 -5.70
C PHE A 611 -21.78 3.39 -6.18
N TYR A 612 -22.59 4.41 -5.89
CA TYR A 612 -22.25 5.79 -6.19
C TYR A 612 -20.97 6.22 -5.44
N THR A 613 -20.85 5.87 -4.16
CA THR A 613 -19.66 6.22 -3.37
C THR A 613 -18.41 5.55 -3.95
N TYR A 614 -18.43 4.24 -4.19
CA TYR A 614 -17.26 3.54 -4.74
C TYR A 614 -16.86 4.00 -6.15
N LEU A 615 -17.84 4.32 -7.00
CA LEU A 615 -17.57 4.64 -8.41
C LEU A 615 -17.24 6.12 -8.63
N GLU A 616 -17.79 7.01 -7.81
CA GLU A 616 -17.73 8.45 -8.05
C GLU A 616 -16.96 9.22 -6.96
N VAL A 617 -16.81 8.65 -5.76
CA VAL A 617 -16.12 9.29 -4.62
C VAL A 617 -15.39 8.23 -3.76
N PRO A 618 -14.45 7.46 -4.33
CA PRO A 618 -13.82 6.34 -3.64
C PRO A 618 -13.09 6.73 -2.35
N GLU A 619 -12.66 7.99 -2.22
CA GLU A 619 -11.91 8.51 -1.06
C GLU A 619 -12.71 8.42 0.24
N ILE A 620 -14.04 8.54 0.16
CA ILE A 620 -14.92 8.46 1.34
C ILE A 620 -15.47 7.05 1.59
N ALA A 621 -15.24 6.10 0.68
CA ALA A 621 -15.81 4.74 0.74
C ALA A 621 -15.32 3.96 1.96
N LEU A 622 -14.14 4.29 2.48
CA LEU A 622 -13.58 3.71 3.71
C LEU A 622 -14.25 4.26 4.98
N PHE A 623 -14.78 5.49 4.93
CA PHE A 623 -15.33 6.17 6.10
C PHE A 623 -16.86 6.15 6.15
N GLY A 624 -17.52 5.96 5.02
CA GLY A 624 -18.98 5.95 4.93
C GLY A 624 -19.49 5.98 3.50
N ILE A 625 -20.63 6.66 3.32
CA ILE A 625 -21.29 6.80 2.03
C ILE A 625 -21.62 8.26 1.72
N THR A 626 -21.93 8.55 0.46
CA THR A 626 -22.29 9.89 -0.01
C THR A 626 -23.37 10.60 0.84
N PRO A 627 -23.20 11.89 1.16
CA PRO A 627 -24.17 12.69 1.90
C PRO A 627 -25.46 12.93 1.11
N LEU A 628 -25.45 12.70 -0.21
CA LEU A 628 -26.66 12.66 -1.04
C LEU A 628 -27.67 11.61 -0.56
N ALA A 629 -27.20 10.56 0.13
CA ALA A 629 -28.04 9.52 0.70
C ALA A 629 -28.75 9.94 2.00
N ARG A 630 -28.44 11.12 2.58
CA ARG A 630 -28.96 11.56 3.89
C ARG A 630 -30.50 11.46 4.00
N PRO A 631 -31.30 11.84 2.99
CA PRO A 631 -32.76 11.69 3.06
C PRO A 631 -33.25 10.23 3.20
N LEU A 632 -32.48 9.24 2.73
CA LEU A 632 -32.83 7.83 2.82
C LEU A 632 -32.87 7.33 4.27
N PHE A 633 -32.07 7.92 5.16
CA PHE A 633 -31.97 7.51 6.57
C PHE A 633 -33.14 7.97 7.44
N ILE A 634 -34.13 8.66 6.86
CA ILE A 634 -35.45 8.87 7.49
C ILE A 634 -36.31 7.60 7.39
N LEU A 635 -36.08 6.77 6.36
CA LEU A 635 -36.90 5.59 6.08
C LEU A 635 -36.81 4.49 7.16
N PRO A 636 -35.66 4.19 7.80
CA PRO A 636 -35.60 3.27 8.93
C PRO A 636 -36.62 3.62 10.03
N TYR A 637 -36.74 4.89 10.41
CA TYR A 637 -37.73 5.34 11.40
C TYR A 637 -39.17 5.15 10.93
N MET A 638 -39.46 5.45 9.66
CA MET A 638 -40.77 5.17 9.08
C MET A 638 -41.09 3.67 9.08
N ILE A 639 -40.10 2.83 8.78
CA ILE A 639 -40.21 1.38 8.79
C ILE A 639 -40.54 0.88 10.20
N THR A 640 -39.87 1.40 11.25
CA THR A 640 -40.17 1.05 12.65
C THR A 640 -41.59 1.44 13.03
N ILE A 641 -42.03 2.65 12.67
CA ILE A 641 -43.39 3.12 12.97
C ILE A 641 -44.43 2.20 12.32
N LEU A 642 -44.24 1.88 11.04
CA LEU A 642 -45.13 0.97 10.31
C LEU A 642 -45.13 -0.44 10.91
N LEU A 643 -43.97 -0.94 11.36
CA LEU A 643 -43.86 -2.21 12.07
C LEU A 643 -44.67 -2.21 13.37
N VAL A 644 -44.62 -1.15 14.18
CA VAL A 644 -45.43 -1.04 15.39
C VAL A 644 -46.93 -1.11 15.06
N LEU A 645 -47.37 -0.43 13.99
CA LEU A 645 -48.76 -0.51 13.54
C LEU A 645 -49.13 -1.91 13.03
N MET A 646 -48.20 -2.59 12.35
CA MET A 646 -48.36 -3.99 11.93
C MET A 646 -48.53 -4.91 13.14
N LEU A 647 -47.68 -4.79 14.16
CA LEU A 647 -47.77 -5.54 15.44
C LEU A 647 -49.12 -5.33 16.12
N VAL A 648 -49.58 -4.07 16.23
CA VAL A 648 -50.91 -3.74 16.80
C VAL A 648 -52.03 -4.41 16.00
N SER A 649 -51.97 -4.34 14.66
CA SER A 649 -52.99 -4.96 13.80
C SER A 649 -53.01 -6.49 13.93
N MET A 650 -51.83 -7.12 13.99
CA MET A 650 -51.65 -8.55 14.17
C MET A 650 -52.21 -9.01 15.53
N VAL A 651 -51.78 -8.39 16.62
CA VAL A 651 -52.25 -8.72 17.98
C VAL A 651 -53.75 -8.51 18.11
N SER A 652 -54.29 -7.42 17.55
CA SER A 652 -55.73 -7.19 17.52
C SER A 652 -56.45 -8.33 16.80
N ALA A 653 -55.97 -8.76 15.63
CA ALA A 653 -56.60 -9.82 14.86
C ALA A 653 -56.57 -11.18 15.56
N TRP A 654 -55.48 -11.50 16.25
CA TRP A 654 -55.36 -12.69 17.10
C TRP A 654 -56.33 -12.64 18.29
N ARG A 655 -56.42 -11.51 18.99
CA ARG A 655 -57.35 -11.34 20.13
C ARG A 655 -58.81 -11.41 19.74
N THR A 656 -59.19 -10.78 18.63
CA THR A 656 -60.60 -10.67 18.23
C THR A 656 -61.07 -11.80 17.31
N ASN A 657 -60.22 -12.80 17.06
CA ASN A 657 -60.48 -13.87 16.10
C ASN A 657 -60.87 -13.36 14.68
N ALA A 658 -60.43 -12.17 14.29
CA ALA A 658 -60.98 -11.45 13.11
C ALA A 658 -60.47 -11.97 11.75
N TRP A 659 -59.47 -12.85 11.75
CA TRP A 659 -58.90 -13.49 10.56
C TRP A 659 -59.01 -15.01 10.64
N SER A 660 -59.01 -15.68 9.48
CA SER A 660 -58.81 -17.13 9.41
C SER A 660 -57.44 -17.52 9.98
N ALA A 661 -57.28 -18.78 10.41
CA ALA A 661 -56.00 -19.28 10.93
C ALA A 661 -54.84 -19.07 9.94
N ALA A 662 -55.09 -19.32 8.64
CA ALA A 662 -54.13 -19.10 7.57
C ALA A 662 -53.69 -17.62 7.45
N ARG A 663 -54.66 -16.70 7.53
CA ARG A 663 -54.39 -15.26 7.41
C ARG A 663 -53.65 -14.72 8.64
N ARG A 664 -53.92 -15.25 9.84
CA ARG A 664 -53.13 -14.92 11.04
C ARG A 664 -51.70 -15.39 10.94
N LEU A 665 -51.50 -16.65 10.53
CA LEU A 665 -50.16 -17.20 10.35
C LEU A 665 -49.37 -16.35 9.34
N TYR A 666 -49.99 -15.99 8.22
CA TYR A 666 -49.40 -15.12 7.20
C TYR A 666 -48.94 -13.76 7.75
N TYR A 667 -49.84 -12.96 8.32
CA TYR A 667 -49.47 -11.64 8.85
C TYR A 667 -48.50 -11.73 10.04
N THR A 668 -48.50 -12.83 10.80
CA THR A 668 -47.51 -13.09 11.84
C THR A 668 -46.12 -13.33 11.27
N MET A 669 -45.99 -14.13 10.20
CA MET A 669 -44.70 -14.32 9.53
C MET A 669 -44.15 -13.02 8.95
N LEU A 670 -45.01 -12.20 8.31
CA LEU A 670 -44.59 -10.92 7.75
C LEU A 670 -44.17 -9.91 8.81
N THR A 671 -44.92 -9.84 9.90
CA THR A 671 -44.56 -8.97 11.01
C THR A 671 -43.26 -9.44 11.65
N GLY A 672 -43.07 -10.76 11.81
CA GLY A 672 -41.81 -11.33 12.30
C GLY A 672 -40.61 -11.00 11.40
N ALA A 673 -40.76 -11.13 10.09
CA ALA A 673 -39.70 -10.76 9.15
C ALA A 673 -39.40 -9.25 9.17
N ALA A 674 -40.43 -8.40 9.31
CA ALA A 674 -40.24 -6.96 9.48
C ALA A 674 -39.53 -6.61 10.80
N VAL A 675 -39.74 -7.37 11.88
CA VAL A 675 -38.96 -7.24 13.13
C VAL A 675 -37.49 -7.56 12.86
N VAL A 676 -37.20 -8.69 12.20
CA VAL A 676 -35.82 -9.08 11.86
C VAL A 676 -35.13 -7.98 11.04
N TYR A 677 -35.82 -7.42 10.04
CA TYR A 677 -35.28 -6.33 9.24
C TYR A 677 -34.96 -5.08 10.07
N VAL A 678 -35.86 -4.67 10.97
CA VAL A 678 -35.62 -3.54 11.89
C VAL A 678 -34.44 -3.80 12.82
N VAL A 679 -34.25 -5.03 13.31
CA VAL A 679 -33.09 -5.41 14.11
C VAL A 679 -31.80 -5.32 13.30
N ILE A 680 -31.79 -5.85 12.07
CA ILE A 680 -30.64 -5.76 11.15
C ILE A 680 -30.28 -4.28 10.91
N MET A 681 -31.26 -3.42 10.60
CA MET A 681 -31.00 -1.98 10.43
C MET A 681 -30.41 -1.33 11.69
N GLY A 682 -30.80 -1.81 12.88
CA GLY A 682 -30.22 -1.40 14.15
C GLY A 682 -28.76 -1.81 14.31
N LEU A 683 -28.43 -3.06 13.99
CA LEU A 683 -27.06 -3.59 14.03
C LEU A 683 -26.15 -2.90 13.01
N LEU A 684 -26.69 -2.53 11.84
CA LEU A 684 -25.96 -1.79 10.80
C LEU A 684 -25.84 -0.27 11.09
N GLY A 685 -26.31 0.20 12.24
CA GLY A 685 -26.19 1.61 12.64
C GLY A 685 -27.07 2.59 11.84
N PHE A 686 -28.04 2.12 11.05
CA PHE A 686 -28.81 3.02 10.17
C PHE A 686 -29.68 4.04 10.90
N TYR A 687 -29.95 3.84 12.18
CA TYR A 687 -30.67 4.82 12.99
C TYR A 687 -29.76 5.97 13.47
N THR A 688 -28.45 5.76 13.59
CA THR A 688 -27.54 6.79 14.13
C THR A 688 -27.03 7.76 13.08
N VAL A 689 -27.23 7.48 11.79
CA VAL A 689 -26.74 8.30 10.66
C VAL A 689 -27.27 9.75 10.65
N LEU A 690 -28.42 10.00 11.28
CA LEU A 690 -29.04 11.33 11.36
C LEU A 690 -28.83 12.02 12.73
N LEU A 691 -28.15 11.36 13.66
CA LEU A 691 -27.81 11.89 14.98
C LEU A 691 -26.39 12.44 14.96
#